data_AF-A0A2E3PIU2-F1
#
_entry.id   AF-A0A2E3PIU2-F1
#
_cell.length_a   1.000
_cell.length_b   1.000
_cell.length_c   1.000
_cell.angle_alpha   90.00
_cell.angle_beta   90.00
_cell.angle_gamma   90.00
#
_symmetry.space_group_name_H-M   'P 1'
#
loop_
_entity.id
_entity.type
_entity.pdbx_description
1 polymer ?
#
loop_
_entity_poly.entity_id
_entity_poly.type
_entity_poly.pdbx_seq_one_letter_code
_entity_poly.pdbx_strand_id
1 'polypeptide(L)'
;MGKWRPESRGTDIGLIEGYAPPDGVADELLKPDGTLRPVWRPLLEHLSQLPPEALAQRFARGDQYLADAGVYYRQYSDSGSTERAWPLSHIPVMIGEDEWTHLAEGIAQRADLLERVIADLYGEGRLVQTGAIPAGLVAQNPEWLRPIAGVKPQSGHFLHFLAFEIGRSPDGSWFVLGDRTQAPSGSGFSLENRMATARVFPDFYARAHIERLAGFFQSFRSALYDQRHDADGRVAILTPGQNTDTYFEHAYIARYLGIMLLECEDLKVVDGKLMVRTINGLEPVSVLWRRLDSRFADPLELDEDSALGTPGMVSALRGQTVTMLNCLGSGVLEARAFMAFLPRICRELTGQELKLPNIATWWCGQASERQYVHQNLQRMMIGPALSTKLPFDIEAATVFGGKFRNAAHQPIGNWLEREGASLVGQEAVTLSTTPAMIDGALVPRPVIVRVFAARTPDGWTVMPGGYARIGRTEDPTALAMQDGGSVADVWVVSDTPVDRTSLAQTDKTPFVRRLPGRLPARAADNLFWLGRYVERADFALRLLRAYHLRRTEAGPVATPLLTKLESFILGHGHPLDSEIPDSLIDLFEQARNCATKVRDRFSTDGWTALDALAESARALAQDDGDVALDDDDGADEVDASRKLSQLLRQLAGFTGLVYDNMFRFAGWHFLTMGRALERAGLLTTMLAEFSNPDAPPGSYDLAIEVGDSVMTHRRRYSVDVTRNTVVDLLALDTDNPRSVMFQISQLNEQQAQIPRRAGAPAMTEAARRILKLETRLAVATPEAMSAEDFRAMREDMRGISDAISQIYFD
;
A
#
# COMPACT_ATOMS: atom_id res chain seq x y z
N MET A 1 -3.94 69.21 -25.72
CA MET A 1 -4.53 68.58 -24.53
C MET A 1 -4.82 67.12 -24.85
N GLY A 2 -3.82 66.25 -24.68
CA GLY A 2 -3.93 64.81 -24.89
C GLY A 2 -4.48 64.15 -23.63
N LYS A 3 -5.56 63.39 -23.76
CA LYS A 3 -6.11 62.56 -22.68
C LYS A 3 -5.26 61.31 -22.52
N TRP A 4 -4.72 61.16 -21.32
CA TRP A 4 -4.15 59.97 -20.71
C TRP A 4 -4.91 58.69 -21.10
N ARG A 5 -4.23 57.73 -21.70
CA ARG A 5 -4.63 56.31 -21.71
C ARG A 5 -4.06 55.68 -20.43
N PRO A 6 -4.84 54.90 -19.65
CA PRO A 6 -4.26 54.13 -18.57
C PRO A 6 -3.40 53.00 -19.16
N GLU A 7 -2.17 52.89 -18.68
CA GLU A 7 -1.28 51.77 -18.96
C GLU A 7 -1.92 50.46 -18.47
N SER A 8 -2.14 49.52 -19.38
CA SER A 8 -2.50 48.13 -19.09
C SER A 8 -1.27 47.40 -18.53
N ARG A 9 -1.04 47.50 -17.21
CA ARG A 9 -0.17 46.57 -16.49
C ARG A 9 -1.02 45.46 -15.88
N GLY A 10 -1.14 44.36 -16.60
CA GLY A 10 -1.69 43.11 -16.10
C GLY A 10 -2.19 42.24 -17.25
N THR A 11 -1.79 40.95 -17.22
CA THR A 11 -2.18 39.84 -18.11
C THR A 11 -1.50 39.70 -19.48
N ASP A 12 -0.18 39.89 -19.60
CA ASP A 12 0.60 39.29 -20.70
C ASP A 12 1.49 38.15 -20.15
N ILE A 13 0.86 37.01 -19.86
CA ILE A 13 1.58 35.73 -19.70
C ILE A 13 1.02 34.83 -20.80
N GLY A 14 1.75 34.60 -21.89
CA GLY A 14 1.25 33.84 -23.05
C GLY A 14 0.76 32.42 -22.72
N LEU A 15 1.16 31.86 -21.57
CA LEU A 15 0.73 30.55 -21.09
C LEU A 15 -0.76 30.45 -20.69
N ILE A 16 -1.41 31.58 -20.41
CA ILE A 16 -2.85 31.64 -20.08
C ILE A 16 -3.69 32.13 -21.27
N GLU A 17 -3.09 32.26 -22.45
CA GLU A 17 -3.81 32.65 -23.67
C GLU A 17 -4.83 31.56 -24.02
N GLY A 18 -6.13 31.89 -23.95
CA GLY A 18 -7.22 30.92 -24.14
C GLY A 18 -7.71 30.22 -22.86
N TYR A 19 -7.15 30.52 -21.68
CA TYR A 19 -7.67 30.02 -20.41
C TYR A 19 -8.98 30.73 -20.04
N ALA A 20 -10.11 30.03 -20.16
CA ALA A 20 -11.44 30.58 -19.89
C ALA A 20 -12.23 29.63 -18.97
N PRO A 21 -12.36 29.92 -17.67
CA PRO A 21 -13.18 29.11 -16.77
C PRO A 21 -14.67 29.19 -17.17
N PRO A 22 -15.48 28.14 -16.93
CA PRO A 22 -16.89 28.14 -17.27
C PRO A 22 -17.68 29.25 -16.54
N ASP A 23 -18.69 29.82 -17.21
CA ASP A 23 -19.52 30.90 -16.66
C ASP A 23 -20.22 30.46 -15.35
N GLY A 24 -20.11 31.30 -14.31
CA GLY A 24 -20.74 31.05 -13.02
C GLY A 24 -20.03 30.01 -12.15
N VAL A 25 -18.82 29.58 -12.54
CA VAL A 25 -17.99 28.63 -11.79
C VAL A 25 -16.79 29.35 -11.18
N ALA A 26 -16.46 29.02 -9.94
CA ALA A 26 -15.25 29.55 -9.31
C ALA A 26 -14.00 28.96 -9.94
N ASP A 27 -12.92 29.74 -10.02
CA ASP A 27 -11.64 29.27 -10.51
C ASP A 27 -10.52 29.55 -9.46
N GLU A 28 -9.60 28.59 -9.35
CA GLU A 28 -8.48 28.67 -8.44
C GLU A 28 -7.37 29.58 -9.00
N LEU A 29 -7.30 29.81 -10.32
CA LEU A 29 -6.31 30.70 -10.94
C LEU A 29 -6.83 32.14 -11.05
N LEU A 30 -8.07 32.30 -11.53
CA LEU A 30 -8.72 33.60 -11.76
C LEU A 30 -9.75 33.93 -10.68
N LYS A 31 -9.82 35.20 -10.30
CA LYS A 31 -10.89 35.73 -9.45
C LYS A 31 -12.18 35.91 -10.25
N PRO A 32 -13.34 36.10 -9.60
CA PRO A 32 -14.61 36.35 -10.28
C PRO A 32 -14.61 37.58 -11.21
N ASP A 33 -13.72 38.54 -10.99
CA ASP A 33 -13.53 39.72 -11.85
C ASP A 33 -12.57 39.47 -13.03
N GLY A 34 -12.12 38.22 -13.22
CA GLY A 34 -11.17 37.81 -14.26
C GLY A 34 -9.70 38.10 -13.93
N THR A 35 -9.39 38.69 -12.77
CA THR A 35 -8.01 39.01 -12.40
C THR A 35 -7.26 37.78 -11.87
N LEU A 36 -5.98 37.66 -12.20
CA LEU A 36 -5.11 36.59 -11.71
C LEU A 36 -4.97 36.67 -10.17
N ARG A 37 -5.17 35.53 -9.49
CA ARG A 37 -4.86 35.43 -8.05
C ARG A 37 -3.34 35.57 -7.82
N PRO A 38 -2.89 36.44 -6.89
CA PRO A 38 -1.47 36.75 -6.71
C PRO A 38 -0.57 35.53 -6.48
N VAL A 39 -1.05 34.52 -5.73
CA VAL A 39 -0.30 33.31 -5.38
C VAL A 39 0.18 32.50 -6.60
N TRP A 40 -0.51 32.61 -7.74
CA TRP A 40 -0.17 31.88 -8.97
C TRP A 40 0.88 32.58 -9.84
N ARG A 41 1.04 33.90 -9.69
CA ARG A 41 1.90 34.70 -10.56
C ARG A 41 3.35 34.17 -10.61
N PRO A 42 4.03 33.87 -9.49
CA PRO A 42 5.40 33.40 -9.54
C PRO A 42 5.56 32.08 -10.30
N LEU A 43 4.60 31.15 -10.14
CA LEU A 43 4.63 29.86 -10.83
C LEU A 43 4.42 30.05 -12.33
N LEU A 44 3.45 30.87 -12.74
CA LEU A 44 3.19 31.15 -14.15
C LEU A 44 4.39 31.85 -14.83
N GLU A 45 5.03 32.79 -14.15
CA GLU A 45 6.26 33.44 -14.64
C GLU A 45 7.44 32.45 -14.76
N HIS A 46 7.53 31.48 -13.86
CA HIS A 46 8.52 30.40 -13.95
C HIS A 46 8.22 29.46 -15.12
N LEU A 47 6.97 29.08 -15.33
CA LEU A 47 6.55 28.21 -16.43
C LEU A 47 6.74 28.88 -17.80
N SER A 48 6.45 30.18 -17.93
CA SER A 48 6.59 30.91 -19.19
C SER A 48 8.04 31.09 -19.65
N GLN A 49 9.01 30.90 -18.75
CA GLN A 49 10.45 30.93 -19.05
C GLN A 49 10.99 29.58 -19.54
N LEU A 50 10.22 28.49 -19.44
CA LEU A 50 10.64 27.15 -19.83
C LEU A 50 10.17 26.81 -21.25
N PRO A 51 11.07 26.35 -22.14
CA PRO A 51 10.67 25.77 -23.42
C PRO A 51 9.76 24.53 -23.23
N PRO A 52 8.83 24.24 -24.15
CA PRO A 52 7.92 23.08 -24.06
C PRO A 52 8.64 21.74 -23.84
N GLU A 53 9.71 21.44 -24.57
CA GLU A 53 10.51 20.22 -24.35
C GLU A 53 11.11 20.15 -22.94
N ALA A 54 11.62 21.27 -22.41
CA ALA A 54 12.21 21.29 -21.08
C ALA A 54 11.15 21.06 -19.99
N LEU A 55 9.93 21.55 -20.20
CA LEU A 55 8.80 21.32 -19.31
C LEU A 55 8.35 19.85 -19.36
N ALA A 56 8.21 19.28 -20.55
CA ALA A 56 7.87 17.86 -20.73
C ALA A 56 8.90 16.93 -20.08
N GLN A 57 10.20 17.24 -20.20
CA GLN A 57 11.27 16.49 -19.52
C GLN A 57 11.16 16.58 -17.99
N ARG A 58 10.78 17.75 -17.45
CA ARG A 58 10.56 17.93 -16.01
C ARG A 58 9.35 17.14 -15.52
N PHE A 59 8.27 17.07 -16.30
CA PHE A 59 7.09 16.26 -16.01
C PHE A 59 7.41 14.76 -16.02
N ALA A 60 8.08 14.28 -17.07
CA ALA A 60 8.53 12.89 -17.16
C ALA A 60 9.43 12.50 -15.97
N ARG A 61 10.26 13.42 -15.45
CA ARG A 61 11.05 13.17 -14.23
C ARG A 61 10.19 12.98 -12.98
N GLY A 62 9.10 13.72 -12.85
CA GLY A 62 8.12 13.55 -11.77
C GLY A 62 7.42 12.20 -11.86
N ASP A 63 6.99 11.83 -13.06
CA ASP A 63 6.31 10.55 -13.34
C ASP A 63 7.24 9.36 -13.09
N GLN A 64 8.48 9.45 -13.58
CA GLN A 64 9.50 8.42 -13.35
C GLN A 64 9.78 8.25 -11.86
N TYR A 65 9.85 9.33 -11.08
CA TYR A 65 10.03 9.22 -9.63
C TYR A 65 8.89 8.45 -8.97
N LEU A 66 7.63 8.73 -9.33
CA LEU A 66 6.48 8.02 -8.77
C LEU A 66 6.49 6.54 -9.15
N ALA A 67 6.87 6.23 -10.40
CA ALA A 67 7.06 4.85 -10.86
C ALA A 67 8.16 4.14 -10.06
N ASP A 68 9.33 4.77 -9.89
CA ASP A 68 10.47 4.21 -9.14
C ASP A 68 10.16 4.04 -7.64
N ALA A 69 9.38 4.97 -7.06
CA ALA A 69 8.88 4.87 -5.70
C ALA A 69 7.81 3.76 -5.55
N GLY A 70 7.29 3.26 -6.68
CA GLY A 70 6.24 2.25 -6.75
C GLY A 70 4.88 2.77 -6.32
N VAL A 71 4.59 4.04 -6.58
CA VAL A 71 3.27 4.65 -6.34
C VAL A 71 2.34 4.18 -7.46
N TYR A 72 1.33 3.39 -7.11
CA TYR A 72 0.32 2.89 -8.06
C TYR A 72 -1.09 3.11 -7.53
N TYR A 73 -2.06 3.11 -8.44
CA TYR A 73 -3.47 3.05 -8.13
C TYR A 73 -4.06 1.73 -8.65
N ARG A 74 -4.76 0.99 -7.78
CA ARG A 74 -5.43 -0.25 -8.16
C ARG A 74 -6.88 0.04 -8.51
N GLN A 75 -7.23 -0.17 -9.78
CA GLN A 75 -8.61 -0.04 -10.24
C GLN A 75 -9.27 -1.42 -10.21
N TYR A 76 -10.34 -1.55 -9.43
CA TYR A 76 -11.20 -2.73 -9.42
C TYR A 76 -12.26 -2.59 -10.52
N SER A 77 -12.33 -3.58 -11.41
CA SER A 77 -13.35 -3.71 -12.44
C SER A 77 -14.05 -5.07 -12.29
N ASP A 78 -15.22 -5.22 -12.93
CA ASP A 78 -15.95 -6.51 -12.92
C ASP A 78 -15.12 -7.67 -13.52
N SER A 79 -14.06 -7.36 -14.29
CA SER A 79 -13.11 -8.32 -14.88
C SER A 79 -11.82 -8.53 -14.07
N GLY A 80 -11.73 -7.99 -12.84
CA GLY A 80 -10.55 -8.12 -11.97
C GLY A 80 -9.89 -6.78 -11.62
N SER A 81 -8.79 -6.83 -10.87
CA SER A 81 -8.02 -5.64 -10.46
C SER A 81 -6.85 -5.39 -11.40
N THR A 82 -6.71 -4.16 -11.91
CA THR A 82 -5.52 -3.75 -12.68
C THR A 82 -4.77 -2.65 -11.93
N GLU A 83 -3.45 -2.77 -11.85
CA GLU A 83 -2.57 -1.73 -11.34
C GLU A 83 -2.26 -0.74 -12.47
N ARG A 84 -2.44 0.55 -12.21
CA ARG A 84 -2.16 1.64 -13.15
C ARG A 84 -1.17 2.63 -12.57
N ALA A 85 -0.43 3.27 -13.46
CA ALA A 85 0.43 4.40 -13.11
C ALA A 85 -0.37 5.49 -12.40
N TRP A 86 0.25 6.11 -11.39
CA TRP A 86 -0.37 7.17 -10.62
C TRP A 86 -0.62 8.41 -11.51
N PRO A 87 -1.87 8.88 -11.66
CA PRO A 87 -2.22 9.91 -12.64
C PRO A 87 -1.90 11.32 -12.11
N LEU A 88 -0.63 11.66 -11.96
CA LEU A 88 -0.19 12.97 -11.44
C LEU A 88 -0.60 14.10 -12.40
N SER A 89 -1.28 15.11 -11.87
CA SER A 89 -1.34 16.44 -12.49
C SER A 89 -0.09 17.20 -12.09
N HIS A 90 0.75 17.54 -13.07
CA HIS A 90 2.02 18.21 -12.81
C HIS A 90 1.85 19.65 -12.30
N ILE A 91 0.69 20.28 -12.55
CA ILE A 91 0.37 21.61 -12.03
C ILE A 91 -0.29 21.46 -10.65
N PRO A 92 0.32 21.99 -9.57
CA PRO A 92 -0.25 21.93 -8.22
C PRO A 92 -1.38 22.95 -8.05
N VAL A 93 -2.27 22.71 -7.10
CA VAL A 93 -3.27 23.69 -6.64
C VAL A 93 -2.60 24.64 -5.65
N MET A 94 -2.67 25.95 -5.89
CA MET A 94 -2.00 26.97 -5.08
C MET A 94 -2.98 27.68 -4.14
N ILE A 95 -2.64 27.77 -2.86
CA ILE A 95 -3.41 28.48 -1.82
C ILE A 95 -2.47 29.42 -1.05
N GLY A 96 -2.88 30.66 -0.84
CA GLY A 96 -2.10 31.63 -0.06
C GLY A 96 -2.21 31.38 1.46
N GLU A 97 -1.18 31.75 2.21
CA GLU A 97 -1.10 31.54 3.67
C GLU A 97 -2.27 32.16 4.46
N ASP A 98 -2.68 33.40 4.15
CA ASP A 98 -3.80 34.05 4.85
C ASP A 98 -5.12 33.28 4.65
N GLU A 99 -5.36 32.85 3.42
CA GLU A 99 -6.53 32.05 3.05
C GLU A 99 -6.49 30.68 3.73
N TRP A 100 -5.31 30.05 3.73
CA TRP A 100 -5.08 28.78 4.39
C TRP A 100 -5.29 28.87 5.91
N THR A 101 -4.86 29.96 6.54
CA THR A 101 -5.02 30.16 7.99
C THR A 101 -6.50 30.19 8.38
N HIS A 102 -7.33 30.91 7.62
CA HIS A 102 -8.78 30.93 7.85
C HIS A 102 -9.42 29.56 7.65
N LEU A 103 -9.01 28.85 6.59
CA LEU A 103 -9.46 27.49 6.31
C LEU A 103 -9.07 26.53 7.44
N ALA A 104 -7.82 26.57 7.89
CA ALA A 104 -7.30 25.74 8.98
C ALA A 104 -8.06 25.96 10.29
N GLU A 105 -8.37 27.22 10.64
CA GLU A 105 -9.20 27.53 11.80
C GLU A 105 -10.61 26.94 11.71
N GLY A 106 -11.23 27.01 10.53
CA GLY A 106 -12.57 26.47 10.31
C GLY A 106 -12.60 24.94 10.34
N ILE A 107 -11.58 24.30 9.76
CA ILE A 107 -11.40 22.85 9.82
C ILE A 107 -11.16 22.39 11.26
N ALA A 108 -10.35 23.11 12.04
CA ALA A 108 -10.14 22.82 13.45
C ALA A 108 -11.43 22.95 14.28
N GLN A 109 -12.23 24.01 14.08
CA GLN A 109 -13.54 24.16 14.74
C GLN A 109 -14.47 23.00 14.38
N ARG A 110 -14.52 22.62 13.11
CA ARG A 110 -15.36 21.53 12.61
C ARG A 110 -14.94 20.18 13.18
N ALA A 111 -13.63 19.90 13.24
CA ALA A 111 -13.10 18.69 13.87
C ALA A 111 -13.48 18.57 15.34
N ASP A 112 -13.43 19.69 16.07
CA ASP A 112 -13.83 19.74 17.48
C ASP A 112 -15.34 19.62 17.69
N LEU A 113 -16.15 20.16 16.77
CA LEU A 113 -17.59 19.95 16.74
C LEU A 113 -17.92 18.46 16.52
N LEU A 114 -17.30 17.82 15.53
CA LEU A 114 -17.50 16.39 15.24
C LEU A 114 -17.12 15.51 16.43
N GLU A 115 -16.03 15.81 17.13
CA GLU A 115 -15.63 15.13 18.37
C GLU A 115 -16.73 15.21 19.43
N ARG A 116 -17.32 16.40 19.64
CA ARG A 116 -18.40 16.58 20.62
C ARG A 116 -19.66 15.82 20.23
N VAL A 117 -19.98 15.76 18.94
CA VAL A 117 -21.15 15.02 18.44
C VAL A 117 -20.97 13.53 18.70
N ILE A 118 -19.85 12.92 18.33
CA ILE A 118 -19.65 11.48 18.55
C ILE A 118 -19.57 11.11 20.03
N ALA A 119 -18.93 11.96 20.85
CA ALA A 119 -18.87 11.76 22.29
C ALA A 119 -20.27 11.83 22.94
N ASP A 120 -21.15 12.71 22.44
CA ASP A 120 -22.55 12.73 22.88
C ASP A 120 -23.30 11.48 22.40
N LEU A 121 -23.17 11.09 21.12
CA LEU A 121 -23.89 9.93 20.55
C LEU A 121 -23.57 8.62 21.30
N TYR A 122 -22.29 8.32 21.54
CA TYR A 122 -21.89 7.13 22.30
C TYR A 122 -21.93 7.32 23.82
N GLY A 123 -22.21 8.53 24.30
CA GLY A 123 -22.29 8.91 25.70
C GLY A 123 -23.72 9.15 26.18
N GLU A 124 -24.03 10.40 26.54
CA GLU A 124 -25.32 10.77 27.15
C GLU A 124 -26.48 10.82 26.13
N GLY A 125 -26.19 10.99 24.84
CA GLY A 125 -27.17 11.07 23.76
C GLY A 125 -28.09 12.29 23.81
N ARG A 126 -27.62 13.43 24.35
CA ARG A 126 -28.45 14.63 24.55
C ARG A 126 -28.92 15.21 23.23
N LEU A 127 -28.11 15.19 22.17
CA LEU A 127 -28.49 15.69 20.85
C LEU A 127 -29.71 14.94 20.29
N VAL A 128 -29.82 13.64 20.58
CA VAL A 128 -30.99 12.84 20.20
C VAL A 128 -32.17 13.14 21.13
N GLN A 129 -31.94 13.24 22.44
CA GLN A 129 -32.99 13.52 23.44
C GLN A 129 -33.67 14.88 23.23
N THR A 130 -32.91 15.92 22.84
CA THR A 130 -33.45 17.26 22.57
C THR A 130 -34.05 17.40 21.18
N GLY A 131 -33.93 16.36 20.32
CA GLY A 131 -34.36 16.39 18.93
C GLY A 131 -33.50 17.28 18.04
N ALA A 132 -32.27 17.60 18.45
CA ALA A 132 -31.27 18.25 17.59
C ALA A 132 -30.81 17.30 16.46
N ILE A 133 -30.74 16.00 16.75
CA ILE A 133 -30.55 14.91 15.78
C ILE A 133 -31.75 13.95 15.86
N PRO A 134 -32.44 13.68 14.75
CA PRO A 134 -33.50 12.66 14.71
C PRO A 134 -32.98 11.27 15.11
N ALA A 135 -33.64 10.61 16.06
CA ALA A 135 -33.24 9.28 16.55
C ALA A 135 -33.11 8.24 15.43
N GLY A 136 -33.98 8.31 14.41
CA GLY A 136 -33.94 7.42 13.25
C GLY A 136 -32.63 7.51 12.44
N LEU A 137 -32.00 8.69 12.37
CA LEU A 137 -30.73 8.86 11.65
C LEU A 137 -29.55 8.20 12.35
N VAL A 138 -29.62 7.99 13.66
CA VAL A 138 -28.59 7.27 14.41
C VAL A 138 -28.92 5.78 14.44
N ALA A 139 -30.15 5.43 14.85
CA ALA A 139 -30.55 4.04 15.08
C ALA A 139 -30.56 3.16 13.82
N GLN A 140 -30.75 3.76 12.63
CA GLN A 140 -30.73 3.08 11.34
C GLN A 140 -29.38 3.19 10.62
N ASN A 141 -28.44 3.97 11.15
CA ASN A 141 -27.14 4.15 10.52
C ASN A 141 -26.34 2.84 10.58
N PRO A 142 -25.91 2.25 9.45
CA PRO A 142 -25.12 1.03 9.47
C PRO A 142 -23.75 1.21 10.16
N GLU A 143 -23.25 2.44 10.25
CA GLU A 143 -22.00 2.77 10.95
C GLU A 143 -22.19 3.00 12.46
N TRP A 144 -23.43 2.97 12.96
CA TRP A 144 -23.71 3.05 14.40
C TRP A 144 -23.47 1.70 15.08
N LEU A 145 -22.40 1.61 15.86
CA LEU A 145 -22.00 0.37 16.52
C LEU A 145 -22.52 0.30 17.95
N ARG A 146 -23.67 -0.36 18.14
CA ARG A 146 -24.28 -0.56 19.47
C ARG A 146 -23.29 -1.12 20.53
N PRO A 147 -22.37 -2.07 20.22
CA PRO A 147 -21.41 -2.57 21.21
C PRO A 147 -20.43 -1.53 21.77
N ILE A 148 -20.33 -0.36 21.11
CA ILE A 148 -19.46 0.75 21.51
C ILE A 148 -20.19 1.78 22.41
N ALA A 149 -21.52 1.70 22.53
CA ALA A 149 -22.28 2.60 23.40
C ALA A 149 -21.79 2.52 24.86
N GLY A 150 -21.49 3.67 25.46
CA GLY A 150 -20.95 3.80 26.81
C GLY A 150 -19.43 3.56 26.92
N VAL A 151 -18.75 3.15 25.85
CA VAL A 151 -17.28 3.01 25.85
C VAL A 151 -16.64 4.39 25.93
N LYS A 152 -15.71 4.57 26.88
CA LYS A 152 -14.92 5.79 27.02
C LYS A 152 -13.53 5.53 26.44
N PRO A 153 -13.14 6.21 25.34
CA PRO A 153 -11.80 6.08 24.79
C PRO A 153 -10.75 6.41 25.85
N GLN A 154 -9.70 5.61 25.90
CA GLN A 154 -8.64 5.79 26.89
C GLN A 154 -7.86 7.10 26.70
N SER A 155 -7.73 7.59 25.47
CA SER A 155 -7.16 8.91 25.17
C SER A 155 -8.08 10.07 25.58
N GLY A 156 -9.32 9.80 26.00
CA GLY A 156 -10.35 10.79 26.24
C GLY A 156 -11.05 11.30 24.97
N HIS A 157 -10.63 10.85 23.78
CA HIS A 157 -11.15 11.32 22.50
C HIS A 157 -11.52 10.18 21.55
N PHE A 158 -12.53 10.39 20.72
CA PHE A 158 -12.89 9.44 19.66
C PHE A 158 -12.12 9.70 18.36
N LEU A 159 -11.91 10.97 18.02
CA LEU A 159 -11.32 11.41 16.75
C LEU A 159 -9.91 11.96 16.95
N HIS A 160 -9.00 11.50 16.10
CA HIS A 160 -7.58 11.85 16.15
C HIS A 160 -6.98 12.18 14.78
N PHE A 161 -7.50 11.58 13.70
CA PHE A 161 -7.01 11.84 12.35
C PHE A 161 -8.20 11.91 11.39
N LEU A 162 -8.45 13.08 10.82
CA LEU A 162 -9.62 13.40 10.01
C LEU A 162 -9.20 13.91 8.64
N ALA A 163 -10.07 13.75 7.66
CA ALA A 163 -9.95 14.45 6.39
C ALA A 163 -11.27 15.14 6.01
N PHE A 164 -11.16 16.21 5.23
CA PHE A 164 -12.29 17.01 4.79
C PHE A 164 -12.16 17.28 3.29
N GLU A 165 -13.24 17.04 2.55
CA GLU A 165 -13.35 17.48 1.16
C GLU A 165 -13.88 18.90 1.15
N ILE A 166 -13.16 19.78 0.48
CA ILE A 166 -13.53 21.19 0.35
C ILE A 166 -13.58 21.60 -1.12
N GLY A 167 -14.45 22.56 -1.39
CA GLY A 167 -14.57 23.23 -2.68
C GLY A 167 -14.76 24.72 -2.50
N ARG A 168 -14.60 25.46 -3.60
CA ARG A 168 -14.79 26.91 -3.62
C ARG A 168 -16.09 27.27 -4.33
N SER A 169 -16.90 28.09 -3.67
CA SER A 169 -18.16 28.61 -4.21
C SER A 169 -17.89 29.70 -5.26
N PRO A 170 -18.83 29.97 -6.19
CA PRO A 170 -18.69 31.02 -7.21
C PRO A 170 -18.37 32.43 -6.67
N ASP A 171 -18.72 32.71 -5.42
CA ASP A 171 -18.39 33.96 -4.72
C ASP A 171 -16.96 34.01 -4.16
N GLY A 172 -16.21 32.92 -4.28
CA GLY A 172 -14.84 32.75 -3.82
C GLY A 172 -14.71 32.16 -2.41
N SER A 173 -15.81 31.95 -1.68
CA SER A 173 -15.79 31.38 -0.32
C SER A 173 -15.54 29.86 -0.34
N TRP A 174 -15.03 29.29 0.76
CA TRP A 174 -14.81 27.85 0.91
C TRP A 174 -15.97 27.19 1.64
N PHE A 175 -16.27 25.96 1.26
CA PHE A 175 -17.27 25.13 1.93
C PHE A 175 -16.85 23.67 1.96
N VAL A 176 -17.38 22.93 2.94
CA VAL A 176 -17.13 21.49 3.13
C VAL A 176 -18.15 20.66 2.34
N LEU A 177 -17.64 19.79 1.49
CA LEU A 177 -18.39 18.81 0.69
C LEU A 177 -18.59 17.49 1.42
N GLY A 178 -17.64 17.11 2.28
CA GLY A 178 -17.62 15.79 2.93
C GLY A 178 -16.69 15.76 4.13
N ASP A 179 -17.13 15.06 5.18
CA ASP A 179 -16.33 14.74 6.37
C ASP A 179 -15.86 13.29 6.30
N ARG A 180 -14.59 13.03 6.61
CA ARG A 180 -14.03 11.68 6.70
C ARG A 180 -13.46 11.43 8.09
N THR A 181 -14.18 10.61 8.86
CA THR A 181 -13.96 10.34 10.29
C THR A 181 -13.69 8.86 10.57
N GLN A 182 -13.93 7.95 9.62
CA GLN A 182 -13.72 6.52 9.77
C GLN A 182 -12.23 6.15 9.68
N ALA A 183 -11.71 6.04 8.46
CA ALA A 183 -10.32 5.70 8.16
C ALA A 183 -9.81 6.48 6.91
N PRO A 184 -9.70 7.81 6.98
CA PRO A 184 -9.42 8.64 5.80
C PRO A 184 -8.05 8.35 5.14
N SER A 185 -8.05 8.17 3.82
CA SER A 185 -6.88 8.03 2.94
C SER A 185 -6.48 9.32 2.24
N GLY A 186 -5.31 9.33 1.59
CA GLY A 186 -4.79 10.43 0.79
C GLY A 186 -3.58 11.15 1.37
N SER A 187 -3.32 11.04 2.68
CA SER A 187 -2.26 11.80 3.36
C SER A 187 -0.85 11.38 2.94
N GLY A 188 -0.63 10.08 2.71
CA GLY A 188 0.64 9.58 2.17
C GLY A 188 0.80 9.91 0.69
N PHE A 189 -0.31 9.96 -0.06
CA PHE A 189 -0.30 10.44 -1.44
C PHE A 189 0.00 11.95 -1.53
N SER A 190 -0.43 12.77 -0.56
CA SER A 190 -0.01 14.17 -0.46
C SER A 190 1.51 14.32 -0.32
N LEU A 191 2.16 13.46 0.48
CA LEU A 191 3.62 13.44 0.62
C LEU A 191 4.31 13.04 -0.70
N GLU A 192 3.84 11.99 -1.36
CA GLU A 192 4.43 11.52 -2.62
C GLU A 192 4.22 12.52 -3.76
N ASN A 193 3.02 13.09 -3.89
CA ASN A 193 2.75 14.19 -4.82
C ASN A 193 3.69 15.36 -4.56
N ARG A 194 3.92 15.73 -3.28
CA ARG A 194 4.88 16.78 -2.91
C ARG A 194 6.32 16.47 -3.31
N MET A 195 6.74 15.22 -3.13
CA MET A 195 8.07 14.77 -3.53
C MET A 195 8.24 14.76 -5.06
N ALA A 196 7.18 14.40 -5.80
CA ALA A 196 7.17 14.43 -7.26
C ALA A 196 7.20 15.87 -7.79
N THR A 197 6.29 16.74 -7.34
CA THR A 197 6.22 18.13 -7.81
C THR A 197 7.46 18.94 -7.44
N ALA A 198 8.11 18.68 -6.29
CA ALA A 198 9.40 19.27 -5.96
C ALA A 198 10.53 18.87 -6.93
N ARG A 199 10.46 17.68 -7.54
CA ARG A 199 11.42 17.24 -8.58
C ARG A 199 11.07 17.78 -9.97
N VAL A 200 9.79 18.04 -10.23
CA VAL A 200 9.33 18.73 -11.43
C VAL A 200 9.81 20.18 -11.43
N PHE A 201 9.73 20.86 -10.28
CA PHE A 201 10.05 22.28 -10.14
C PHE A 201 11.17 22.58 -9.13
N PRO A 202 12.37 22.00 -9.24
CA PRO A 202 13.39 22.09 -8.19
C PRO A 202 13.84 23.53 -7.91
N ASP A 203 14.05 24.33 -8.97
CA ASP A 203 14.53 25.72 -8.86
C ASP A 203 13.48 26.68 -8.30
N PHE A 204 12.20 26.39 -8.57
CA PHE A 204 11.07 27.17 -8.09
C PHE A 204 10.75 26.80 -6.65
N TYR A 205 10.61 25.50 -6.37
CA TYR A 205 10.25 24.96 -5.06
C TYR A 205 11.22 25.44 -3.96
N ALA A 206 12.52 25.52 -4.27
CA ALA A 206 13.53 25.99 -3.32
C ALA A 206 13.35 27.46 -2.86
N ARG A 207 12.65 28.29 -3.66
CA ARG A 207 12.48 29.74 -3.45
C ARG A 207 11.02 30.16 -3.22
N ALA A 208 10.05 29.28 -3.50
CA ALA A 208 8.63 29.62 -3.51
C ALA A 208 7.95 29.60 -2.13
N HIS A 209 8.70 29.53 -1.03
CA HIS A 209 8.17 29.56 0.34
C HIS A 209 6.97 28.61 0.57
N ILE A 210 7.04 27.41 -0.03
CA ILE A 210 5.98 26.39 0.06
C ILE A 210 6.10 25.69 1.41
N GLU A 211 5.01 25.70 2.18
CA GLU A 211 4.93 25.07 3.50
C GLU A 211 5.26 23.58 3.47
N ARG A 212 5.98 23.10 4.47
CA ARG A 212 6.43 21.69 4.52
C ARG A 212 5.43 20.81 5.26
N LEU A 213 5.08 19.68 4.65
CA LEU A 213 4.19 18.69 5.28
C LEU A 213 4.84 17.94 6.46
N ALA A 214 6.18 17.93 6.54
CA ALA A 214 6.92 17.17 7.56
C ALA A 214 6.56 17.57 9.01
N GLY A 215 6.33 18.86 9.27
CA GLY A 215 5.96 19.35 10.62
C GLY A 215 4.63 18.78 11.13
N PHE A 216 3.65 18.62 10.23
CA PHE A 216 2.36 17.97 10.54
C PHE A 216 2.57 16.51 10.95
N PHE A 217 3.30 15.73 10.14
CA PHE A 217 3.57 14.32 10.45
C PHE A 217 4.47 14.12 11.67
N GLN A 218 5.39 15.06 11.94
CA GLN A 218 6.19 15.05 13.16
C GLN A 218 5.30 15.21 14.39
N SER A 219 4.43 16.21 14.38
CA SER A 219 3.51 16.52 15.48
C SER A 219 2.53 15.36 15.71
N PHE A 220 1.97 14.82 14.63
CA PHE A 220 1.10 13.66 14.70
C PHE A 220 1.84 12.43 15.25
N ARG A 221 3.06 12.14 14.77
CA ARG A 221 3.85 11.03 15.31
C ARG A 221 4.10 11.20 16.80
N SER A 222 4.51 12.37 17.26
CA SER A 222 4.72 12.63 18.69
C SER A 222 3.43 12.36 19.48
N ALA A 223 2.29 12.86 19.00
CA ALA A 223 0.98 12.64 19.63
C ALA A 223 0.61 11.14 19.73
N LEU A 224 0.99 10.30 18.77
CA LEU A 224 0.78 8.84 18.87
C LEU A 224 1.66 8.20 19.96
N TYR A 225 2.93 8.61 20.03
CA TYR A 225 3.90 8.02 20.95
C TYR A 225 3.68 8.47 22.40
N ASP A 226 3.13 9.68 22.59
CA ASP A 226 2.77 10.23 23.90
C ASP A 226 1.51 9.56 24.50
N GLN A 227 0.66 8.95 23.65
CA GLN A 227 -0.51 8.18 24.08
C GLN A 227 -0.17 6.75 24.56
N ARG A 228 1.10 6.35 24.56
CA ARG A 228 1.50 5.03 25.06
C ARG A 228 1.31 4.94 26.58
N HIS A 229 0.63 3.89 27.03
CA HIS A 229 0.37 3.65 28.44
C HIS A 229 1.56 3.09 29.20
N ASP A 230 2.20 2.08 28.60
CA ASP A 230 3.30 1.35 29.21
C ASP A 230 4.60 1.65 28.45
N ALA A 231 5.74 1.61 29.13
CA ALA A 231 7.05 1.75 28.49
C ALA A 231 7.26 0.70 27.37
N ASP A 232 6.63 -0.47 27.52
CA ASP A 232 6.65 -1.57 26.56
C ASP A 232 5.54 -1.49 25.50
N GLY A 233 4.56 -0.60 25.67
CA GLY A 233 3.43 -0.45 24.75
C GLY A 233 3.87 0.08 23.38
N ARG A 234 3.42 -0.57 22.32
CA ARG A 234 3.79 -0.21 20.94
C ARG A 234 2.72 0.62 20.25
N VAL A 235 3.18 1.46 19.31
CA VAL A 235 2.35 2.13 18.31
C VAL A 235 2.41 1.30 17.03
N ALA A 236 1.26 1.03 16.42
CA ALA A 236 1.16 0.29 15.16
C ALA A 236 0.08 0.88 14.24
N ILE A 237 0.17 0.57 12.94
CA ILE A 237 -0.85 0.82 11.93
C ILE A 237 -1.48 -0.52 11.56
N LEU A 238 -2.81 -0.63 11.63
CA LEU A 238 -3.56 -1.82 11.18
C LEU A 238 -4.06 -1.59 9.75
N THR A 239 -3.66 -2.46 8.84
CA THR A 239 -4.07 -2.45 7.43
C THR A 239 -4.93 -3.67 7.10
N PRO A 240 -5.93 -3.56 6.18
CA PRO A 240 -6.66 -4.72 5.67
C PRO A 240 -5.83 -5.60 4.71
N GLY A 241 -4.57 -5.26 4.45
CA GLY A 241 -3.65 -6.01 3.60
C GLY A 241 -3.63 -5.52 2.16
N GLN A 242 -3.06 -6.31 1.24
CA GLN A 242 -2.74 -5.87 -0.13
C GLN A 242 -3.95 -5.70 -1.04
N ASN A 243 -5.10 -6.23 -0.65
CA ASN A 243 -6.31 -6.24 -1.47
C ASN A 243 -7.16 -4.97 -1.29
N THR A 244 -6.58 -3.88 -0.78
CA THR A 244 -7.16 -2.53 -0.83
C THR A 244 -6.36 -1.65 -1.79
N ASP A 245 -7.07 -0.74 -2.46
CA ASP A 245 -6.55 0.34 -3.30
C ASP A 245 -5.63 1.33 -2.56
N THR A 246 -5.66 1.34 -1.22
CA THR A 246 -4.88 2.26 -0.37
C THR A 246 -3.68 1.61 0.33
N TYR A 247 -3.38 0.33 0.04
CA TYR A 247 -2.32 -0.40 0.74
C TYR A 247 -0.94 0.26 0.61
N PHE A 248 -0.63 0.78 -0.60
CA PHE A 248 0.59 1.52 -0.84
C PHE A 248 0.77 2.68 0.16
N GLU A 249 -0.29 3.46 0.38
CA GLU A 249 -0.27 4.59 1.32
C GLU A 249 0.04 4.10 2.75
N HIS A 250 -0.57 2.99 3.17
CA HIS A 250 -0.39 2.44 4.52
C HIS A 250 1.06 2.03 4.74
N ALA A 251 1.64 1.28 3.79
CA ALA A 251 3.05 0.87 3.85
C ALA A 251 4.00 2.06 3.78
N TYR A 252 3.70 3.04 2.93
CA TYR A 252 4.49 4.24 2.78
C TYR A 252 4.53 5.05 4.08
N ILE A 253 3.38 5.36 4.67
CA ILE A 253 3.28 6.14 5.92
C ILE A 253 3.93 5.39 7.09
N ALA A 254 3.73 4.07 7.18
CA ALA A 254 4.38 3.24 8.19
C ALA A 254 5.91 3.39 8.14
N ARG A 255 6.49 3.31 6.94
CA ARG A 255 7.92 3.53 6.71
C ARG A 255 8.34 4.97 7.02
N TYR A 256 7.60 5.96 6.54
CA TYR A 256 7.91 7.39 6.72
C TYR A 256 7.92 7.79 8.20
N LEU A 257 6.95 7.31 8.99
CA LEU A 257 6.85 7.60 10.41
C LEU A 257 7.70 6.65 11.28
N GLY A 258 8.11 5.49 10.75
CA GLY A 258 8.80 4.44 11.51
C GLY A 258 7.87 3.73 12.50
N ILE A 259 6.66 3.40 12.05
CA ILE A 259 5.61 2.70 12.81
C ILE A 259 5.42 1.31 12.18
N MET A 260 5.13 0.29 12.99
CA MET A 260 4.90 -1.06 12.48
C MET A 260 3.60 -1.11 11.69
N LEU A 261 3.64 -1.70 10.49
CA LEU A 261 2.45 -2.06 9.73
C LEU A 261 2.05 -3.49 10.08
N LEU A 262 0.82 -3.68 10.55
CA LEU A 262 0.28 -4.96 11.00
C LEU A 262 -1.00 -5.31 10.24
N GLU A 263 -1.21 -6.59 9.99
CA GLU A 263 -2.49 -7.16 9.55
C GLU A 263 -3.18 -7.88 10.71
N CYS A 264 -4.44 -8.31 10.53
CA CYS A 264 -5.22 -8.96 11.59
C CYS A 264 -4.51 -10.17 12.23
N GLU A 265 -3.82 -10.97 11.42
CA GLU A 265 -3.13 -12.20 11.84
C GLU A 265 -1.84 -11.94 12.65
N ASP A 266 -1.32 -10.71 12.57
CA ASP A 266 -0.20 -10.26 13.41
C ASP A 266 -0.67 -9.95 14.84
N LEU A 267 -1.97 -9.80 15.07
CA LEU A 267 -2.55 -9.35 16.33
C LEU A 267 -3.32 -10.46 17.05
N LYS A 268 -3.32 -10.40 18.38
CA LYS A 268 -4.11 -11.29 19.24
C LYS A 268 -4.51 -10.56 20.51
N VAL A 269 -5.72 -10.77 21.00
CA VAL A 269 -6.11 -10.30 22.33
C VAL A 269 -5.83 -11.38 23.37
N VAL A 270 -5.04 -11.04 24.39
CA VAL A 270 -4.67 -11.93 25.51
C VAL A 270 -4.84 -11.18 26.82
N ASP A 271 -5.56 -11.77 27.77
CA ASP A 271 -5.89 -11.14 29.07
C ASP A 271 -6.46 -9.72 28.92
N GLY A 272 -7.32 -9.54 27.90
CA GLY A 272 -7.96 -8.27 27.59
C GLY A 272 -7.05 -7.21 26.95
N LYS A 273 -5.76 -7.51 26.70
CA LYS A 273 -4.80 -6.61 26.05
C LYS A 273 -4.59 -7.00 24.60
N LEU A 274 -4.48 -6.00 23.72
CA LEU A 274 -4.07 -6.23 22.33
C LEU A 274 -2.56 -6.48 22.26
N MET A 275 -2.17 -7.59 21.67
CA MET A 275 -0.78 -8.04 21.55
C MET A 275 -0.41 -8.23 20.08
N VAL A 276 0.82 -7.92 19.70
CA VAL A 276 1.42 -8.28 18.41
C VAL A 276 2.26 -9.55 18.55
N ARG A 277 2.13 -10.45 17.59
CA ARG A 277 2.96 -11.65 17.43
C ARG A 277 4.29 -11.27 16.81
N THR A 278 5.36 -11.42 17.57
CA THR A 278 6.72 -11.23 17.08
C THR A 278 7.51 -12.52 17.18
N ILE A 279 8.66 -12.58 16.51
CA ILE A 279 9.61 -13.70 16.68
C ILE A 279 10.06 -13.88 18.15
N ASN A 280 9.99 -12.82 18.97
CA ASN A 280 10.34 -12.84 20.39
C ASN A 280 9.17 -13.20 21.31
N GLY A 281 7.98 -13.45 20.75
CA GLY A 281 6.74 -13.69 21.50
C GLY A 281 5.75 -12.54 21.38
N LEU A 282 4.73 -12.58 22.24
CA LEU A 282 3.65 -11.59 22.28
C LEU A 282 4.11 -10.31 22.96
N GLU A 283 3.79 -9.17 22.36
CA GLU A 283 4.14 -7.85 22.90
C GLU A 283 2.96 -6.89 22.85
N PRO A 284 2.76 -6.02 23.85
CA PRO A 284 1.57 -5.19 23.93
C PRO A 284 1.56 -4.07 22.87
N VAL A 285 0.38 -3.86 22.27
CA VAL A 285 0.08 -2.72 21.39
C VAL A 285 -0.86 -1.79 22.13
N SER A 286 -0.36 -0.61 22.50
CA SER A 286 -1.13 0.38 23.26
C SER A 286 -1.84 1.40 22.37
N VAL A 287 -1.33 1.64 21.16
CA VAL A 287 -1.90 2.62 20.22
C VAL A 287 -1.97 1.98 18.83
N LEU A 288 -3.17 1.96 18.25
CA LEU A 288 -3.44 1.36 16.95
C LEU A 288 -4.08 2.36 16.01
N TRP A 289 -3.34 2.80 15.00
CA TRP A 289 -3.88 3.59 13.91
C TRP A 289 -4.54 2.68 12.87
N ARG A 290 -5.86 2.65 12.87
CA ARG A 290 -6.67 1.75 12.06
C ARG A 290 -6.90 2.32 10.66
N ARG A 291 -6.77 1.47 9.64
CA ARG A 291 -6.98 1.79 8.22
C ARG A 291 -8.05 0.91 7.54
N LEU A 292 -8.98 0.38 8.32
CA LEU A 292 -10.16 -0.38 7.86
C LEU A 292 -11.42 0.19 8.51
N ASP A 293 -12.60 -0.14 8.00
CA ASP A 293 -13.88 0.30 8.57
C ASP A 293 -14.23 -0.37 9.90
N SER A 294 -15.05 0.29 10.71
CA SER A 294 -15.23 -0.07 12.12
C SER A 294 -15.88 -1.45 12.26
N ARG A 295 -16.86 -1.79 11.41
CA ARG A 295 -17.55 -3.08 11.39
C ARG A 295 -16.62 -4.29 11.23
N PHE A 296 -15.51 -4.13 10.53
CA PHE A 296 -14.56 -5.21 10.25
C PHE A 296 -13.48 -5.35 11.33
N ALA A 297 -13.56 -4.61 12.43
CA ALA A 297 -12.51 -4.59 13.44
C ALA A 297 -12.49 -5.84 14.32
N ASP A 298 -13.66 -6.43 14.61
CA ASP A 298 -13.80 -7.54 15.55
C ASP A 298 -14.88 -8.52 15.09
N PRO A 299 -14.52 -9.72 14.61
CA PRO A 299 -15.49 -10.70 14.18
C PRO A 299 -16.30 -11.33 15.32
N LEU A 300 -15.93 -11.14 16.59
CA LEU A 300 -16.71 -11.68 17.71
C LEU A 300 -17.89 -10.80 18.13
N GLU A 301 -17.73 -9.48 18.03
CA GLU A 301 -18.72 -8.52 18.52
C GLU A 301 -19.38 -7.68 17.40
N LEU A 302 -18.80 -7.65 16.19
CA LEU A 302 -19.26 -6.82 15.08
C LEU A 302 -19.71 -7.65 13.86
N ASP A 303 -18.80 -7.93 12.92
CA ASP A 303 -19.09 -8.64 11.66
C ASP A 303 -18.40 -10.01 11.65
N GLU A 304 -19.16 -11.09 11.87
CA GLU A 304 -18.64 -12.46 12.02
C GLU A 304 -17.96 -13.01 10.78
N ASP A 305 -18.28 -12.48 9.60
CA ASP A 305 -17.66 -12.83 8.32
C ASP A 305 -16.34 -12.08 8.09
N SER A 306 -15.96 -11.16 8.99
CA SER A 306 -14.76 -10.36 8.82
C SER A 306 -13.48 -11.17 8.98
N ALA A 307 -12.69 -11.21 7.90
CA ALA A 307 -11.31 -11.71 7.91
C ALA A 307 -10.26 -10.59 8.13
N LEU A 308 -10.69 -9.35 8.38
CA LEU A 308 -9.80 -8.17 8.45
C LEU A 308 -9.56 -7.68 9.89
N GLY A 309 -10.39 -8.14 10.83
CA GLY A 309 -10.33 -7.77 12.24
C GLY A 309 -9.64 -8.80 13.11
N THR A 310 -9.38 -8.43 14.36
CA THR A 310 -8.82 -9.34 15.36
C THR A 310 -9.88 -9.65 16.42
N PRO A 311 -10.19 -10.95 16.67
CA PRO A 311 -11.12 -11.33 17.72
C PRO A 311 -10.84 -10.69 19.08
N GLY A 312 -11.84 -10.03 19.67
CA GLY A 312 -11.78 -9.41 21.00
C GLY A 312 -11.24 -7.97 21.00
N MET A 313 -11.05 -7.37 19.83
CA MET A 313 -10.60 -5.99 19.66
C MET A 313 -11.56 -4.97 20.31
N VAL A 314 -12.88 -5.20 20.26
CA VAL A 314 -13.87 -4.38 20.96
C VAL A 314 -13.73 -4.53 22.48
N SER A 315 -13.52 -5.75 22.98
CA SER A 315 -13.26 -5.99 24.41
C SER A 315 -11.99 -5.27 24.89
N ALA A 316 -10.91 -5.27 24.10
CA ALA A 316 -9.67 -4.57 24.45
C ALA A 316 -9.88 -3.05 24.53
N LEU A 317 -10.61 -2.47 23.56
CA LEU A 317 -11.00 -1.07 23.56
C LEU A 317 -11.88 -0.70 24.77
N ARG A 318 -12.91 -1.50 25.06
CA ARG A 318 -13.80 -1.34 26.22
C ARG A 318 -13.04 -1.42 27.55
N GLY A 319 -12.04 -2.30 27.62
CA GLY A 319 -11.12 -2.43 28.75
C GLY A 319 -10.06 -1.33 28.83
N GLN A 320 -10.07 -0.35 27.91
CA GLN A 320 -9.13 0.77 27.88
C GLN A 320 -7.65 0.34 27.79
N THR A 321 -7.39 -0.84 27.21
CA THR A 321 -6.02 -1.37 27.09
C THR A 321 -5.31 -0.92 25.82
N VAL A 322 -6.08 -0.42 24.84
CA VAL A 322 -5.61 0.09 23.57
C VAL A 322 -6.36 1.37 23.19
N THR A 323 -5.65 2.34 22.65
CA THR A 323 -6.23 3.51 22.00
C THR A 323 -6.28 3.27 20.48
N MET A 324 -7.45 3.42 19.88
CA MET A 324 -7.64 3.28 18.42
C MET A 324 -7.85 4.63 17.75
N LEU A 325 -7.21 4.80 16.59
CA LEU A 325 -7.30 6.03 15.81
C LEU A 325 -7.91 5.73 14.44
N ASN A 326 -9.07 6.27 14.07
CA ASN A 326 -10.07 6.79 14.99
C ASN A 326 -10.76 5.66 15.75
N CYS A 327 -11.40 5.99 16.87
CA CYS A 327 -12.14 5.04 17.69
C CYS A 327 -13.22 4.33 16.85
N LEU A 328 -13.58 3.11 17.23
CA LEU A 328 -14.61 2.35 16.53
C LEU A 328 -15.95 3.10 16.58
N GLY A 329 -16.68 3.04 15.46
CA GLY A 329 -17.99 3.68 15.33
C GLY A 329 -17.93 5.14 14.87
N SER A 330 -16.74 5.64 14.51
CA SER A 330 -16.56 7.02 14.01
C SER A 330 -17.21 7.29 12.66
N GLY A 331 -17.45 6.26 11.84
CA GLY A 331 -18.14 6.37 10.55
C GLY A 331 -19.58 6.86 10.64
N VAL A 332 -20.22 6.82 11.82
CA VAL A 332 -21.58 7.35 12.02
C VAL A 332 -21.69 8.83 11.61
N LEU A 333 -20.60 9.58 11.77
CA LEU A 333 -20.51 11.00 11.44
C LEU A 333 -20.41 11.28 9.93
N GLU A 334 -20.06 10.28 9.11
CA GLU A 334 -19.93 10.44 7.65
C GLU A 334 -21.28 10.38 6.91
N ALA A 335 -22.38 10.08 7.60
CA ALA A 335 -23.70 10.02 6.99
C ALA A 335 -24.13 11.39 6.45
N ARG A 336 -24.42 11.47 5.14
CA ARG A 336 -24.76 12.73 4.44
C ARG A 336 -25.80 13.58 5.17
N ALA A 337 -26.83 12.97 5.74
CA ALA A 337 -27.90 13.70 6.42
C ALA A 337 -27.43 14.51 7.64
N PHE A 338 -26.30 14.14 8.29
CA PHE A 338 -25.77 14.91 9.43
C PHE A 338 -25.47 16.36 9.06
N MET A 339 -25.07 16.62 7.80
CA MET A 339 -24.79 17.97 7.33
C MET A 339 -25.97 18.93 7.46
N ALA A 340 -27.21 18.45 7.36
CA ALA A 340 -28.40 19.28 7.55
C ALA A 340 -28.52 19.83 8.99
N PHE A 341 -27.92 19.16 9.97
CA PHE A 341 -28.07 19.48 11.39
C PHE A 341 -26.84 20.19 11.98
N LEU A 342 -25.66 20.04 11.36
CA LEU A 342 -24.40 20.61 11.87
C LEU A 342 -24.45 22.13 12.17
N PRO A 343 -25.06 23.01 11.35
CA PRO A 343 -25.14 24.43 11.67
C PRO A 343 -25.87 24.70 12.99
N ARG A 344 -26.99 24.00 13.21
CA ARG A 344 -27.78 24.12 14.45
C ARG A 344 -27.02 23.53 15.64
N ILE A 345 -26.42 22.35 15.47
CA ILE A 345 -25.64 21.67 16.51
C ILE A 345 -24.45 22.53 16.92
N CYS A 346 -23.76 23.18 15.97
CA CYS A 346 -22.65 24.08 16.27
C CYS A 346 -23.07 25.20 17.24
N ARG A 347 -24.19 25.88 16.94
CA ARG A 347 -24.75 26.91 17.82
C ARG A 347 -25.13 26.36 19.19
N GLU A 348 -25.79 25.21 19.25
CA GLU A 348 -26.24 24.61 20.52
C GLU A 348 -25.06 24.16 21.40
N LEU A 349 -23.98 23.62 20.81
CA LEU A 349 -22.85 23.07 21.57
C LEU A 349 -21.71 24.08 21.84
N THR A 350 -21.56 25.10 20.99
CA THR A 350 -20.41 26.03 21.05
C THR A 350 -20.82 27.49 21.20
N GLY A 351 -22.09 27.83 20.96
CA GLY A 351 -22.56 29.22 20.92
C GLY A 351 -22.07 30.00 19.69
N GLN A 352 -21.44 29.33 18.72
CA GLN A 352 -20.86 29.95 17.52
C GLN A 352 -21.54 29.41 16.25
N GLU A 353 -21.44 30.18 15.18
CA GLU A 353 -21.73 29.69 13.83
C GLU A 353 -20.58 28.83 13.30
N LEU A 354 -20.88 28.00 12.30
CA LEU A 354 -19.83 27.30 11.55
C LEU A 354 -18.96 28.33 10.82
N LYS A 355 -17.65 28.30 11.09
CA LYS A 355 -16.66 29.12 10.39
C LYS A 355 -16.58 28.76 8.90
N LEU A 356 -16.64 27.45 8.60
CA LEU A 356 -16.76 26.93 7.25
C LEU A 356 -18.16 26.34 7.04
N PRO A 357 -18.96 26.88 6.11
CA PRO A 357 -20.24 26.29 5.77
C PRO A 357 -20.04 24.92 5.13
N ASN A 358 -21.09 24.10 5.14
CA ASN A 358 -21.16 22.90 4.32
C ASN A 358 -22.06 23.14 3.11
N ILE A 359 -21.99 22.22 2.15
CA ILE A 359 -22.97 22.12 1.07
C ILE A 359 -24.40 22.17 1.63
N ALA A 360 -25.26 22.98 1.01
CA ALA A 360 -26.65 23.10 1.42
C ALA A 360 -27.35 21.74 1.34
N THR A 361 -27.84 21.27 2.49
CA THR A 361 -28.31 19.89 2.68
C THR A 361 -29.64 19.88 3.44
N TRP A 362 -30.60 19.11 2.93
CA TRP A 362 -31.95 18.98 3.46
C TRP A 362 -32.30 17.50 3.66
N TRP A 363 -32.61 17.11 4.90
CA TRP A 363 -33.06 15.75 5.17
C TRP A 363 -34.57 15.61 4.87
N CYS A 364 -34.92 14.74 3.93
CA CYS A 364 -36.30 14.58 3.44
C CYS A 364 -37.24 13.86 4.44
N GLY A 365 -36.73 13.51 5.63
CA GLY A 365 -37.56 13.00 6.73
C GLY A 365 -38.44 14.09 7.34
N GLN A 366 -37.99 15.34 7.30
CA GLN A 366 -38.79 16.48 7.74
C GLN A 366 -39.68 16.99 6.60
N ALA A 367 -40.93 17.34 6.93
CA ALA A 367 -41.95 17.65 5.92
C ALA A 367 -41.63 18.93 5.12
N SER A 368 -41.15 19.98 5.78
CA SER A 368 -40.77 21.25 5.15
C SER A 368 -39.59 21.09 4.19
N GLU A 369 -38.57 20.36 4.62
CA GLU A 369 -37.34 20.07 3.90
C GLU A 369 -37.65 19.20 2.68
N ARG A 370 -38.47 18.16 2.84
CA ARG A 370 -38.96 17.33 1.75
C ARG A 370 -39.73 18.14 0.71
N GLN A 371 -40.61 19.04 1.15
CA GLN A 371 -41.39 19.91 0.26
C GLN A 371 -40.47 20.87 -0.51
N TYR A 372 -39.46 21.43 0.15
CA TYR A 372 -38.46 22.28 -0.48
C TYR A 372 -37.69 21.54 -1.57
N VAL A 373 -37.19 20.34 -1.27
CA VAL A 373 -36.50 19.48 -2.25
C VAL A 373 -37.42 19.16 -3.43
N HIS A 374 -38.68 18.81 -3.16
CA HIS A 374 -39.68 18.52 -4.21
C HIS A 374 -39.97 19.73 -5.11
N GLN A 375 -40.02 20.95 -4.57
CA GLN A 375 -40.24 22.16 -5.34
C GLN A 375 -39.02 22.57 -6.18
N ASN A 376 -37.82 22.14 -5.78
CA ASN A 376 -36.55 22.55 -6.37
C ASN A 376 -35.79 21.41 -7.07
N LEU A 377 -36.46 20.31 -7.46
CA LEU A 377 -35.84 19.09 -8.00
C LEU A 377 -34.76 19.32 -9.07
N GLN A 378 -34.95 20.31 -9.94
CA GLN A 378 -34.02 20.64 -11.04
C GLN A 378 -32.63 21.12 -10.55
N ARG A 379 -32.55 21.56 -9.28
CA ARG A 379 -31.35 22.13 -8.66
C ARG A 379 -30.75 21.19 -7.60
N MET A 380 -31.34 20.01 -7.45
CA MET A 380 -31.04 19.10 -6.36
C MET A 380 -30.34 17.85 -6.87
N MET A 381 -29.43 17.34 -6.03
CA MET A 381 -29.00 15.97 -6.02
C MET A 381 -29.68 15.27 -4.85
N ILE A 382 -30.34 14.13 -5.10
CA ILE A 382 -31.09 13.38 -4.09
C ILE A 382 -30.50 11.97 -4.01
N GLY A 383 -30.15 11.54 -2.80
CA GLY A 383 -29.59 10.22 -2.57
C GLY A 383 -29.86 9.70 -1.16
N PRO A 384 -29.26 8.57 -0.78
CA PRO A 384 -29.47 7.96 0.53
C PRO A 384 -28.93 8.86 1.66
N ALA A 385 -29.77 9.10 2.67
CA ALA A 385 -29.45 9.91 3.84
C ALA A 385 -28.25 9.39 4.65
N LEU A 386 -28.08 8.06 4.66
CA LEU A 386 -27.07 7.36 5.45
C LEU A 386 -25.85 6.92 4.63
N SER A 387 -25.74 7.33 3.37
CA SER A 387 -24.55 7.04 2.57
C SER A 387 -23.33 7.75 3.20
N THR A 388 -22.22 7.02 3.32
CA THR A 388 -20.90 7.55 3.71
C THR A 388 -20.05 7.89 2.48
N LYS A 389 -20.59 7.68 1.27
CA LYS A 389 -19.93 8.07 0.03
C LYS A 389 -20.05 9.58 -0.17
N LEU A 390 -19.04 10.17 -0.79
CA LEU A 390 -19.02 11.60 -1.05
C LEU A 390 -20.12 11.99 -2.03
N PRO A 391 -20.63 13.24 -2.00
CA PRO A 391 -21.75 13.67 -2.84
C PRO A 391 -21.58 13.37 -4.34
N PHE A 392 -20.34 13.36 -4.82
CA PHE A 392 -19.96 13.08 -6.22
C PHE A 392 -19.73 11.60 -6.55
N ASP A 393 -19.65 10.74 -5.52
CA ASP A 393 -19.69 9.29 -5.69
C ASP A 393 -21.17 8.87 -5.79
N ILE A 394 -21.73 9.05 -6.98
CA ILE A 394 -23.15 8.84 -7.33
C ILE A 394 -23.44 7.33 -7.40
N GLU A 395 -24.43 6.90 -6.63
CA GLU A 395 -24.95 5.53 -6.63
C GLU A 395 -26.03 5.36 -7.70
N ALA A 396 -26.35 4.12 -8.06
CA ALA A 396 -27.40 3.81 -9.03
C ALA A 396 -28.78 4.43 -8.65
N ALA A 397 -29.01 4.66 -7.35
CA ALA A 397 -30.23 5.24 -6.80
C ALA A 397 -30.20 6.77 -6.66
N THR A 398 -29.14 7.46 -7.09
CA THR A 398 -29.03 8.92 -6.97
C THR A 398 -29.74 9.63 -8.12
N VAL A 399 -30.55 10.64 -7.80
CA VAL A 399 -31.21 11.54 -8.75
C VAL A 399 -30.39 12.82 -8.88
N PHE A 400 -30.20 13.31 -10.11
CA PHE A 400 -29.54 14.59 -10.38
C PHE A 400 -30.42 15.42 -11.32
N GLY A 401 -30.66 16.69 -10.97
CA GLY A 401 -31.43 17.60 -11.82
C GLY A 401 -32.83 17.09 -12.17
N GLY A 402 -33.50 16.45 -11.21
CA GLY A 402 -34.85 15.92 -11.41
C GLY A 402 -34.97 14.73 -12.37
N LYS A 403 -33.88 14.02 -12.69
CA LYS A 403 -33.91 12.79 -13.50
C LYS A 403 -33.15 11.65 -12.82
N PHE A 404 -33.69 10.44 -12.89
CA PHE A 404 -32.97 9.22 -12.55
C PHE A 404 -31.98 8.87 -13.65
N ARG A 405 -30.82 8.31 -13.28
CA ARG A 405 -29.81 7.82 -14.23
C ARG A 405 -30.30 6.61 -15.03
N ASN A 406 -31.24 5.83 -14.49
CA ASN A 406 -31.84 4.64 -15.13
C ASN A 406 -33.36 4.81 -15.35
N ALA A 407 -33.85 4.38 -16.52
CA ALA A 407 -35.22 4.58 -17.02
C ALA A 407 -36.34 3.84 -16.26
N ALA A 408 -36.02 3.06 -15.21
CA ALA A 408 -36.95 2.14 -14.55
C ALA A 408 -37.63 2.68 -13.27
N HIS A 409 -37.50 3.97 -12.95
CA HIS A 409 -37.93 4.50 -11.64
C HIS A 409 -39.26 5.25 -11.69
N GLN A 410 -40.01 5.16 -10.58
CA GLN A 410 -41.28 5.86 -10.33
C GLN A 410 -41.08 7.40 -10.32
N PRO A 411 -42.14 8.23 -10.42
CA PRO A 411 -42.00 9.69 -10.29
C PRO A 411 -41.28 10.07 -8.99
N ILE A 412 -40.31 10.99 -9.06
CA ILE A 412 -39.47 11.40 -7.91
C ILE A 412 -40.32 11.88 -6.73
N GLY A 413 -41.47 12.52 -7.00
CA GLY A 413 -42.42 12.92 -5.95
C GLY A 413 -42.92 11.75 -5.11
N ASN A 414 -43.34 10.66 -5.75
CA ASN A 414 -43.79 9.45 -5.05
C ASN A 414 -42.65 8.80 -4.25
N TRP A 415 -41.42 8.85 -4.77
CA TRP A 415 -40.24 8.35 -4.07
C TRP A 415 -39.95 9.17 -2.82
N LEU A 416 -39.94 10.50 -2.91
CA LEU A 416 -39.79 11.40 -1.76
C LEU A 416 -40.89 11.19 -0.71
N GLU A 417 -42.14 11.00 -1.13
CA GLU A 417 -43.26 10.76 -0.22
C GLU A 417 -43.14 9.43 0.53
N ARG A 418 -42.74 8.35 -0.15
CA ARG A 418 -42.65 7.00 0.42
C ARG A 418 -41.39 6.78 1.25
N GLU A 419 -40.27 7.33 0.79
CA GLU A 419 -38.92 7.04 1.31
C GLU A 419 -38.23 8.27 1.89
N GLY A 420 -38.92 9.40 2.09
CA GLY A 420 -38.30 10.66 2.52
C GLY A 420 -37.37 10.55 3.74
N ALA A 421 -37.69 9.71 4.72
CA ALA A 421 -36.85 9.51 5.91
C ALA A 421 -35.47 8.90 5.59
N SER A 422 -35.34 8.12 4.52
CA SER A 422 -34.06 7.54 4.06
C SER A 422 -33.37 8.38 3.00
N LEU A 423 -33.89 9.57 2.68
CA LEU A 423 -33.38 10.42 1.61
C LEU A 423 -32.86 11.77 2.12
N VAL A 424 -31.87 12.28 1.39
CA VAL A 424 -31.32 13.63 1.59
C VAL A 424 -31.26 14.32 0.23
N GLY A 425 -31.68 15.58 0.20
CA GLY A 425 -31.44 16.49 -0.92
C GLY A 425 -30.23 17.36 -0.62
N GLN A 426 -29.33 17.51 -1.59
CA GLN A 426 -28.21 18.45 -1.55
C GLN A 426 -28.30 19.36 -2.77
N GLU A 427 -27.86 20.60 -2.64
CA GLU A 427 -27.76 21.49 -3.80
C GLU A 427 -26.79 20.87 -4.82
N ALA A 428 -27.15 20.90 -6.10
CA ALA A 428 -26.28 20.41 -7.16
C ALA A 428 -25.05 21.32 -7.25
N VAL A 429 -23.95 20.90 -6.62
CA VAL A 429 -22.73 21.70 -6.54
C VAL A 429 -22.02 21.75 -7.88
N THR A 430 -21.65 22.96 -8.27
CA THR A 430 -20.66 23.23 -9.29
C THR A 430 -19.29 23.31 -8.63
N LEU A 431 -18.39 22.39 -8.98
CA LEU A 431 -17.03 22.35 -8.44
C LEU A 431 -16.22 23.52 -9.00
N SER A 432 -15.31 24.08 -8.21
CA SER A 432 -14.37 25.08 -8.74
C SER A 432 -13.44 24.43 -9.78
N THR A 433 -12.87 25.24 -10.67
CA THR A 433 -11.86 24.77 -11.64
C THR A 433 -10.46 25.17 -11.21
N THR A 434 -9.48 24.34 -11.54
CA THR A 434 -8.04 24.64 -11.40
C THR A 434 -7.35 24.48 -12.75
N PRO A 435 -6.25 25.20 -13.02
CA PRO A 435 -5.47 24.98 -14.23
C PRO A 435 -4.82 23.60 -14.20
N ALA A 436 -5.07 22.82 -15.24
CA ALA A 436 -4.41 21.54 -15.52
C ALA A 436 -3.68 21.64 -16.86
N MET A 437 -2.50 21.03 -16.95
CA MET A 437 -1.77 20.97 -18.21
C MET A 437 -2.26 19.80 -19.06
N ILE A 438 -2.88 20.09 -20.20
CA ILE A 438 -3.41 19.09 -21.14
C ILE A 438 -2.89 19.45 -22.54
N ASP A 439 -2.26 18.48 -23.21
CA ASP A 439 -1.71 18.65 -24.56
C ASP A 439 -0.83 19.91 -24.74
N GLY A 440 -0.09 20.28 -23.69
CA GLY A 440 0.80 21.44 -23.66
C GLY A 440 0.13 22.79 -23.38
N ALA A 441 -1.17 22.82 -23.12
CA ALA A 441 -1.92 24.03 -22.76
C ALA A 441 -2.49 23.95 -21.34
N LEU A 442 -2.60 25.09 -20.65
CA LEU A 442 -3.34 25.18 -19.40
C LEU A 442 -4.84 25.29 -19.72
N VAL A 443 -5.62 24.36 -19.18
CA VAL A 443 -7.08 24.34 -19.33
C VAL A 443 -7.75 24.23 -17.96
N PRO A 444 -8.90 24.89 -17.75
CA PRO A 444 -9.64 24.77 -16.49
C PRO A 444 -10.24 23.37 -16.38
N ARG A 445 -10.02 22.73 -15.24
CA ARG A 445 -10.61 21.43 -14.91
C ARG A 445 -11.23 21.42 -13.51
N PRO A 446 -12.37 20.73 -13.32
CA PRO A 446 -13.05 20.69 -12.02
C PRO A 446 -12.12 20.14 -10.94
N VAL A 447 -12.14 20.71 -9.74
CA VAL A 447 -11.23 20.34 -8.65
C VAL A 447 -11.96 20.16 -7.32
N ILE A 448 -11.51 19.18 -6.56
CA ILE A 448 -11.86 19.01 -5.15
C ILE A 448 -10.56 18.88 -4.37
N VAL A 449 -10.47 19.55 -3.23
CA VAL A 449 -9.30 19.50 -2.37
C VAL A 449 -9.64 18.72 -1.10
N ARG A 450 -8.84 17.71 -0.79
CA ARG A 450 -8.86 17.01 0.49
C ARG A 450 -7.78 17.57 1.40
N VAL A 451 -8.18 18.03 2.58
CA VAL A 451 -7.29 18.50 3.65
C VAL A 451 -7.35 17.56 4.85
N PHE A 452 -6.29 17.53 5.66
CA PHE A 452 -6.15 16.60 6.78
C PHE A 452 -5.96 17.34 8.09
N ALA A 453 -6.56 16.83 9.17
CA ALA A 453 -6.40 17.34 10.52
C ALA A 453 -6.00 16.22 11.48
N ALA A 454 -5.04 16.50 12.34
CA ALA A 454 -4.55 15.58 13.36
C ALA A 454 -4.67 16.21 14.75
N ARG A 455 -5.11 15.41 15.73
CA ARG A 455 -5.17 15.82 17.13
C ARG A 455 -3.79 15.67 17.75
N THR A 456 -3.35 16.72 18.41
CA THR A 456 -2.12 16.80 19.20
C THR A 456 -2.47 17.20 20.65
N PRO A 457 -1.51 17.17 21.60
CA PRO A 457 -1.75 17.67 22.95
C PRO A 457 -2.20 19.13 23.01
N ASP A 458 -1.83 19.95 22.01
CA ASP A 458 -2.17 21.38 21.94
C ASP A 458 -3.47 21.67 21.16
N GLY A 459 -4.18 20.63 20.70
CA GLY A 459 -5.43 20.75 19.93
C GLY A 459 -5.33 20.16 18.52
N TRP A 460 -6.12 20.69 17.59
CA TRP A 460 -6.08 20.24 16.19
C TRP A 460 -5.02 20.98 15.39
N THR A 461 -4.17 20.23 14.70
CA THR A 461 -3.26 20.75 13.67
C THR A 461 -3.78 20.36 12.30
N VAL A 462 -3.90 21.32 11.38
CA VAL A 462 -4.29 21.06 9.98
C VAL A 462 -3.04 21.03 9.12
N MET A 463 -2.90 20.01 8.28
CA MET A 463 -1.75 19.82 7.41
C MET A 463 -1.68 20.94 6.36
N PRO A 464 -0.60 21.76 6.28
CA PRO A 464 -0.51 22.90 5.35
C PRO A 464 -0.31 22.45 3.90
N GLY A 465 -1.39 21.94 3.31
CA GLY A 465 -1.44 21.28 2.02
C GLY A 465 -2.53 20.20 2.01
N GLY A 466 -2.45 19.30 1.05
CA GLY A 466 -3.53 18.37 0.84
C GLY A 466 -3.35 17.52 -0.39
N TYR A 467 -4.45 16.93 -0.81
CA TYR A 467 -4.54 16.06 -1.97
C TYR A 467 -5.70 16.57 -2.82
N ALA A 468 -5.45 16.95 -4.07
CA ALA A 468 -6.48 17.45 -4.96
C ALA A 468 -6.84 16.41 -6.02
N ARG A 469 -8.13 16.25 -6.31
CA ARG A 469 -8.65 15.47 -7.44
C ARG A 469 -9.09 16.42 -8.53
N ILE A 470 -8.65 16.15 -9.76
CA ILE A 470 -8.92 16.99 -10.93
C ILE A 470 -9.70 16.17 -11.96
N GLY A 471 -10.83 16.70 -12.43
CA GLY A 471 -11.70 16.04 -13.39
C GLY A 471 -11.06 15.91 -14.77
N ARG A 472 -11.40 14.82 -15.46
CA ARG A 472 -10.91 14.56 -16.82
C ARG A 472 -11.62 15.42 -17.86
N THR A 473 -12.91 15.67 -17.67
CA THR A 473 -13.74 16.45 -18.60
C THR A 473 -13.85 17.91 -18.15
N GLU A 474 -14.38 18.75 -19.03
CA GLU A 474 -14.60 20.18 -18.76
C GLU A 474 -15.90 20.44 -17.99
N ASP A 475 -16.70 19.39 -17.77
CA ASP A 475 -17.98 19.47 -17.08
C ASP A 475 -17.71 19.75 -15.58
N PRO A 476 -18.08 20.94 -15.05
CA PRO A 476 -17.83 21.32 -13.66
C PRO A 476 -18.76 20.62 -12.67
N THR A 477 -19.66 19.76 -13.14
CA THR A 477 -20.49 18.96 -12.25
C THR A 477 -19.67 17.87 -11.58
N ALA A 478 -20.09 17.52 -10.36
CA ALA A 478 -19.62 16.37 -9.61
C ALA A 478 -19.57 15.04 -10.41
N LEU A 479 -20.38 14.90 -11.47
CA LEU A 479 -20.43 13.72 -12.33
C LEU A 479 -19.09 13.46 -13.06
N ALA A 480 -18.38 14.51 -13.46
CA ALA A 480 -17.11 14.44 -14.15
C ALA A 480 -15.99 13.79 -13.33
N MET A 481 -16.18 13.68 -12.01
CA MET A 481 -15.21 13.08 -11.10
C MET A 481 -15.27 11.54 -11.08
N GLN A 482 -16.33 10.93 -11.63
CA GLN A 482 -16.48 9.47 -11.68
C GLN A 482 -15.74 8.81 -12.85
N ASP A 483 -15.51 9.54 -13.96
CA ASP A 483 -14.92 8.99 -15.20
C ASP A 483 -13.38 8.88 -15.15
N GLY A 484 -12.83 8.89 -13.94
CA GLY A 484 -11.40 9.03 -13.68
C GLY A 484 -10.93 10.49 -13.74
N GLY A 485 -9.72 10.73 -13.26
CA GLY A 485 -9.16 12.07 -13.15
C GLY A 485 -7.68 12.02 -12.79
N SER A 486 -7.02 13.17 -12.85
CA SER A 486 -5.66 13.32 -12.34
C SER A 486 -5.68 13.77 -10.88
N VAL A 487 -4.54 13.63 -10.21
CA VAL A 487 -4.37 14.03 -8.81
C VAL A 487 -3.26 15.05 -8.71
N ALA A 488 -3.52 16.15 -8.01
CA ALA A 488 -2.55 17.23 -7.83
C ALA A 488 -2.09 17.31 -6.37
N ASP A 489 -0.88 17.82 -6.20
CA ASP A 489 -0.42 18.37 -4.93
C ASP A 489 -1.15 19.69 -4.64
N VAL A 490 -1.22 20.07 -3.36
CA VAL A 490 -1.76 21.35 -2.90
C VAL A 490 -0.65 22.09 -2.18
N TRP A 491 -0.25 23.23 -2.71
CA TRP A 491 0.78 24.09 -2.16
C TRP A 491 0.16 25.24 -1.38
N VAL A 492 0.46 25.26 -0.08
CA VAL A 492 0.25 26.45 0.76
C VAL A 492 1.52 27.28 0.68
N VAL A 493 1.37 28.52 0.23
CA VAL A 493 2.50 29.43 -0.07
C VAL A 493 2.47 30.61 0.91
N SER A 494 3.57 30.78 1.63
CA SER A 494 3.79 31.94 2.51
C SER A 494 4.46 33.09 1.76
N ASP A 495 4.17 34.31 2.19
CA ASP A 495 4.90 35.50 1.74
C ASP A 495 6.31 35.57 2.37
N THR A 496 6.55 34.80 3.44
CA THR A 496 7.82 34.80 4.20
C THR A 496 8.51 33.44 4.15
N PRO A 497 9.82 33.37 4.45
CA PRO A 497 10.53 32.10 4.50
C PRO A 497 9.92 31.15 5.54
N VAL A 498 9.41 30.02 5.06
CA VAL A 498 8.80 28.95 5.89
C VAL A 498 9.83 28.15 6.69
N ASP A 499 9.41 27.58 7.82
CA ASP A 499 10.26 26.68 8.60
C ASP A 499 10.64 25.44 7.77
N ARG A 500 11.91 25.05 7.86
CA ARG A 500 12.47 23.90 7.14
C ARG A 500 12.45 22.65 8.01
N THR A 501 11.41 22.50 8.84
CA THR A 501 11.25 21.34 9.70
C THR A 501 11.36 20.06 8.89
N SER A 502 12.18 19.15 9.38
CA SER A 502 12.37 17.82 8.82
C SER A 502 12.03 16.80 9.89
N LEU A 503 11.57 15.62 9.47
CA LEU A 503 11.47 14.48 10.38
C LEU A 503 12.85 14.02 10.89
N ALA A 504 13.93 14.44 10.24
CA ALA A 504 15.30 14.22 10.73
C ALA A 504 15.48 14.94 12.07
N GLN A 505 15.88 14.21 13.11
CA GLN A 505 16.18 14.78 14.42
C GLN A 505 17.29 15.83 14.28
N THR A 506 17.14 16.96 14.98
CA THR A 506 18.23 17.90 15.19
C THR A 506 19.23 17.29 16.18
N ASP A 507 20.52 17.59 16.05
CA ASP A 507 21.65 17.06 16.84
C ASP A 507 21.56 17.28 18.38
N LYS A 508 20.44 17.81 18.87
CA LYS A 508 20.21 18.17 20.28
C LYS A 508 19.89 16.98 21.17
N THR A 509 19.53 15.82 20.62
CA THR A 509 19.36 14.58 21.39
C THR A 509 20.62 13.71 21.30
N PRO A 510 21.08 13.10 22.41
CA PRO A 510 22.20 12.18 22.35
C PRO A 510 21.91 11.07 21.34
N PHE A 511 22.92 10.71 20.55
CA PHE A 511 22.81 9.63 19.58
C PHE A 511 22.43 8.34 20.31
N VAL A 512 21.23 7.84 20.03
CA VAL A 512 20.78 6.53 20.49
C VAL A 512 20.73 5.64 19.26
N ARG A 513 21.60 4.63 19.20
CA ARG A 513 21.51 3.57 18.19
C ARG A 513 20.20 2.81 18.43
N ARG A 514 19.15 3.15 17.68
CA ARG A 514 17.89 2.42 17.71
C ARG A 514 18.13 1.04 17.12
N LEU A 515 17.98 0.00 17.94
CA LEU A 515 17.85 -1.35 17.41
C LEU A 515 16.56 -1.40 16.58
N PRO A 516 16.55 -2.09 15.43
CA PRO A 516 15.36 -2.18 14.59
C PRO A 516 14.18 -2.70 15.40
N GLY A 517 12.99 -2.24 15.04
CA GLY A 517 11.74 -2.80 15.57
C GLY A 517 11.76 -4.33 15.48
N ARG A 518 11.26 -4.98 16.53
CA ARG A 518 11.18 -6.44 16.57
C ARG A 518 10.29 -6.93 15.43
N LEU A 519 10.74 -7.97 14.74
CA LEU A 519 10.13 -8.47 13.51
C LEU A 519 8.79 -9.17 13.82
N PRO A 520 7.66 -8.76 13.21
CA PRO A 520 6.41 -9.51 13.28
C PRO A 520 6.58 -10.94 12.75
N ALA A 521 5.88 -11.89 13.36
CA ALA A 521 6.00 -13.32 13.03
C ALA A 521 5.68 -13.58 11.55
N ARG A 522 4.61 -12.97 11.04
CA ARG A 522 4.22 -13.05 9.62
C ARG A 522 5.29 -12.52 8.67
N ALA A 523 5.93 -11.41 9.01
CA ALA A 523 7.00 -10.85 8.18
C ALA A 523 8.22 -11.79 8.13
N ALA A 524 8.52 -12.46 9.25
CA ALA A 524 9.56 -13.49 9.31
C ALA A 524 9.20 -14.70 8.44
N ASP A 525 7.96 -15.18 8.52
CA ASP A 525 7.45 -16.30 7.73
C ASP A 525 7.50 -16.02 6.22
N ASN A 526 7.05 -14.83 5.79
CA ASN A 526 7.12 -14.42 4.38
C ASN A 526 8.56 -14.31 3.86
N LEU A 527 9.50 -13.82 4.67
CA LEU A 527 10.91 -13.79 4.29
C LEU A 527 11.51 -15.20 4.21
N PHE A 528 11.16 -16.08 5.15
CA PHE A 528 11.57 -17.48 5.11
C PHE A 528 11.06 -18.17 3.84
N TRP A 529 9.77 -18.05 3.52
CA TRP A 529 9.18 -18.64 2.31
C TRP A 529 9.65 -18.00 1.02
N LEU A 530 9.85 -16.68 0.97
CA LEU A 530 10.45 -16.01 -0.18
C LEU A 530 11.79 -16.66 -0.54
N GLY A 531 12.64 -16.90 0.46
CA GLY A 531 13.92 -17.57 0.26
C GLY A 531 13.77 -18.95 -0.36
N ARG A 532 12.75 -19.70 0.06
CA ARG A 532 12.46 -21.05 -0.49
C ARG A 532 11.94 -20.99 -1.91
N TYR A 533 10.97 -20.13 -2.21
CA TYR A 533 10.43 -20.00 -3.57
C TYR A 533 11.49 -19.56 -4.58
N VAL A 534 12.38 -18.65 -4.18
CA VAL A 534 13.53 -18.23 -4.99
C VAL A 534 14.46 -19.40 -5.31
N GLU A 535 14.78 -20.26 -4.35
CA GLU A 535 15.65 -21.42 -4.59
C GLU A 535 14.93 -22.55 -5.36
N ARG A 536 13.62 -22.72 -5.19
CA ARG A 536 12.81 -23.61 -6.04
C ARG A 536 12.84 -23.15 -7.49
N ALA A 537 12.67 -21.85 -7.72
CA ALA A 537 12.74 -21.28 -9.06
C ALA A 537 14.13 -21.44 -9.68
N ASP A 538 15.21 -21.15 -8.94
CA ASP A 538 16.59 -21.36 -9.42
C ASP A 538 16.84 -22.83 -9.81
N PHE A 539 16.39 -23.77 -8.98
CA PHE A 539 16.54 -25.20 -9.25
C PHE A 539 15.71 -25.65 -10.47
N ALA A 540 14.44 -25.26 -10.55
CA ALA A 540 13.56 -25.57 -11.68
C ALA A 540 14.12 -25.04 -13.00
N LEU A 541 14.58 -23.78 -13.01
CA LEU A 541 15.22 -23.18 -14.17
C LEU A 541 16.47 -23.96 -14.63
N ARG A 542 17.32 -24.41 -13.69
CA ARG A 542 18.51 -25.19 -14.02
C ARG A 542 18.17 -26.57 -14.57
N LEU A 543 17.15 -27.23 -14.02
CA LEU A 543 16.67 -28.53 -14.50
C LEU A 543 16.08 -28.43 -15.91
N LEU A 544 15.16 -27.49 -16.13
CA LEU A 544 14.53 -27.26 -17.42
C LEU A 544 15.60 -26.91 -18.47
N ARG A 545 16.54 -26.01 -18.14
CA ARG A 545 17.64 -25.67 -19.06
C ARG A 545 18.49 -26.89 -19.40
N ALA A 546 18.85 -27.70 -18.41
CA ALA A 546 19.64 -28.92 -18.60
C ALA A 546 18.89 -29.98 -19.43
N TYR A 547 17.56 -30.03 -19.32
CA TYR A 547 16.68 -30.85 -20.14
C TYR A 547 16.67 -30.38 -21.59
N HIS A 548 16.39 -29.10 -21.85
CA HIS A 548 16.28 -28.60 -23.22
C HIS A 548 17.62 -28.67 -23.98
N LEU A 549 18.74 -28.40 -23.29
CA LEU A 549 20.08 -28.56 -23.88
C LEU A 549 20.32 -30.01 -24.35
N ARG A 550 19.91 -31.00 -23.55
CA ARG A 550 20.08 -32.42 -23.86
C ARG A 550 19.10 -32.90 -24.92
N ARG A 551 17.88 -32.36 -24.96
CA ARG A 551 16.92 -32.67 -26.03
C ARG A 551 17.45 -32.18 -27.37
N THR A 552 18.06 -30.99 -27.40
CA THR A 552 18.77 -30.47 -28.59
C THR A 552 19.90 -31.40 -29.02
N GLU A 553 20.73 -31.87 -28.09
CA GLU A 553 21.88 -32.74 -28.39
C GLU A 553 21.48 -34.17 -28.84
N ALA A 554 20.40 -34.71 -28.28
CA ALA A 554 19.95 -36.08 -28.55
C ALA A 554 19.11 -36.23 -29.83
N GLY A 555 18.51 -35.13 -30.32
CA GLY A 555 17.57 -35.16 -31.45
C GLY A 555 16.33 -36.02 -31.15
N PRO A 556 15.73 -36.72 -32.14
CA PRO A 556 14.49 -37.48 -31.96
C PRO A 556 14.62 -38.77 -31.12
N VAL A 557 15.81 -39.09 -30.59
CA VAL A 557 16.05 -40.33 -29.85
C VAL A 557 16.12 -40.05 -28.34
N ALA A 558 15.12 -40.51 -27.59
CA ALA A 558 15.12 -40.42 -26.14
C ALA A 558 16.24 -41.28 -25.53
N THR A 559 17.21 -40.64 -24.87
CA THR A 559 18.26 -41.34 -24.10
C THR A 559 17.74 -41.75 -22.72
N PRO A 560 18.26 -42.82 -22.09
CA PRO A 560 17.83 -43.22 -20.74
C PRO A 560 18.01 -42.11 -19.68
N LEU A 561 19.01 -41.23 -19.85
CA LEU A 561 19.19 -40.07 -19.00
C LEU A 561 18.09 -39.03 -19.21
N LEU A 562 17.72 -38.75 -20.47
CA LEU A 562 16.66 -37.80 -20.80
C LEU A 562 15.31 -38.26 -20.24
N THR A 563 14.95 -39.54 -20.42
CA THR A 563 13.71 -40.12 -19.84
C THR A 563 13.69 -40.05 -18.31
N LYS A 564 14.84 -40.29 -17.66
CA LYS A 564 14.95 -40.16 -16.21
C LYS A 564 14.82 -38.71 -15.75
N LEU A 565 15.43 -37.77 -16.47
CA LEU A 565 15.34 -36.33 -16.19
C LEU A 565 13.91 -35.82 -16.39
N GLU A 566 13.24 -36.22 -17.46
CA GLU A 566 11.82 -35.95 -17.71
C GLU A 566 10.95 -36.45 -16.56
N SER A 567 11.10 -37.72 -16.17
CA SER A 567 10.37 -38.30 -15.03
C SER A 567 10.65 -37.55 -13.72
N PHE A 568 11.89 -37.11 -13.52
CA PHE A 568 12.28 -36.33 -12.35
C PHE A 568 11.62 -34.95 -12.36
N ILE A 569 11.64 -34.22 -13.48
CA ILE A 569 11.04 -32.88 -13.62
C ILE A 569 9.52 -32.96 -13.39
N LEU A 570 8.84 -33.93 -14.03
CA LEU A 570 7.41 -34.18 -13.84
C LEU A 570 7.07 -34.53 -12.38
N GLY A 571 7.89 -35.36 -11.73
CA GLY A 571 7.73 -35.71 -10.31
C GLY A 571 7.92 -34.52 -9.36
N HIS A 572 8.53 -33.42 -9.81
CA HIS A 572 8.66 -32.17 -9.07
C HIS A 572 7.58 -31.14 -9.41
N GLY A 573 6.58 -31.52 -10.22
CA GLY A 573 5.42 -30.67 -10.52
C GLY A 573 5.66 -29.66 -11.65
N HIS A 574 6.66 -29.90 -12.50
CA HIS A 574 6.93 -29.07 -13.67
C HIS A 574 6.55 -29.86 -14.94
N PRO A 575 5.40 -29.58 -15.58
CA PRO A 575 5.07 -30.19 -16.86
C PRO A 575 6.04 -29.71 -17.94
N LEU A 576 6.21 -30.50 -19.00
CA LEU A 576 7.12 -30.24 -20.13
C LEU A 576 6.32 -30.01 -21.42
N ASP A 577 5.11 -29.45 -21.28
CA ASP A 577 4.17 -29.12 -22.35
C ASP A 577 4.44 -27.75 -22.99
N SER A 578 5.25 -26.91 -22.34
CA SER A 578 5.75 -25.64 -22.88
C SER A 578 7.22 -25.42 -22.52
N GLU A 579 7.87 -24.48 -23.22
CA GLU A 579 9.26 -24.10 -22.93
C GLU A 579 9.41 -23.45 -21.55
N ILE A 580 8.38 -22.71 -21.13
CA ILE A 580 8.28 -22.06 -19.82
C ILE A 580 6.96 -22.53 -19.19
N PRO A 581 7.02 -23.56 -18.32
CA PRO A 581 5.83 -24.11 -17.69
C PRO A 581 5.16 -23.12 -16.74
N ASP A 582 3.82 -23.13 -16.67
CA ASP A 582 3.05 -22.28 -15.74
C ASP A 582 3.49 -22.47 -14.28
N SER A 583 3.86 -23.70 -13.90
CA SER A 583 4.42 -24.00 -12.57
C SER A 583 5.68 -23.18 -12.21
N LEU A 584 6.50 -22.79 -13.19
CA LEU A 584 7.65 -21.92 -12.97
C LEU A 584 7.22 -20.47 -12.80
N ILE A 585 6.23 -20.02 -13.58
CA ILE A 585 5.62 -18.70 -13.43
C ILE A 585 5.02 -18.57 -12.02
N ASP A 586 4.27 -19.58 -11.57
CA ASP A 586 3.68 -19.65 -10.23
C ASP A 586 4.72 -19.50 -9.11
N LEU A 587 5.94 -20.04 -9.27
CA LEU A 587 7.01 -19.86 -8.29
C LEU A 587 7.47 -18.39 -8.21
N PHE A 588 7.59 -17.70 -9.34
CA PHE A 588 7.90 -16.26 -9.35
C PHE A 588 6.76 -15.44 -8.75
N GLU A 589 5.50 -15.80 -9.03
CA GLU A 589 4.33 -15.18 -8.43
C GLU A 589 4.30 -15.38 -6.90
N GLN A 590 4.58 -16.58 -6.41
CA GLN A 590 4.66 -16.88 -4.98
C GLN A 590 5.79 -16.10 -4.29
N ALA A 591 6.97 -16.02 -4.93
CA ALA A 591 8.06 -15.18 -4.46
C ALA A 591 7.65 -13.69 -4.41
N ARG A 592 7.05 -13.17 -5.49
CA ARG A 592 6.55 -11.79 -5.54
C ARG A 592 5.52 -11.53 -4.45
N ASN A 593 4.55 -12.41 -4.25
CA ASN A 593 3.52 -12.29 -3.22
C ASN A 593 4.11 -12.22 -1.80
N CYS A 594 5.10 -13.05 -1.49
CA CYS A 594 5.83 -12.98 -0.21
C CYS A 594 6.58 -11.66 -0.07
N ALA A 595 7.27 -11.22 -1.12
CA ALA A 595 8.03 -9.96 -1.13
C ALA A 595 7.11 -8.74 -0.98
N THR A 596 5.93 -8.72 -1.61
CA THR A 596 4.95 -7.62 -1.48
C THR A 596 4.51 -7.44 -0.03
N LYS A 597 4.39 -8.52 0.75
CA LYS A 597 3.97 -8.49 2.16
C LYS A 597 5.01 -7.85 3.06
N VAL A 598 6.27 -7.80 2.61
CA VAL A 598 7.40 -7.21 3.32
C VAL A 598 8.15 -6.20 2.44
N ARG A 599 7.42 -5.48 1.57
CA ARG A 599 7.96 -4.51 0.58
C ARG A 599 8.84 -3.45 1.23
N ASP A 600 8.50 -3.03 2.44
CA ASP A 600 9.25 -2.05 3.24
C ASP A 600 10.69 -2.48 3.58
N ARG A 601 11.03 -3.77 3.35
CA ARG A 601 12.34 -4.37 3.63
C ARG A 601 13.25 -4.49 2.42
N PHE A 602 12.75 -4.22 1.21
CA PHE A 602 13.54 -4.27 -0.01
C PHE A 602 13.98 -2.86 -0.42
N SER A 603 15.15 -2.78 -1.07
CA SER A 603 15.50 -1.59 -1.84
C SER A 603 14.54 -1.46 -3.04
N THR A 604 14.42 -0.25 -3.57
CA THR A 604 13.68 0.00 -4.82
C THR A 604 14.20 -0.90 -5.94
N ASP A 605 15.51 -1.02 -6.08
CA ASP A 605 16.14 -1.81 -7.14
C ASP A 605 15.88 -3.31 -6.98
N GLY A 606 15.92 -3.83 -5.75
CA GLY A 606 15.61 -5.22 -5.45
C GLY A 606 14.15 -5.55 -5.74
N TRP A 607 13.24 -4.61 -5.47
CA TRP A 607 11.84 -4.74 -5.81
C TRP A 607 11.62 -4.75 -7.33
N THR A 608 12.16 -3.76 -8.05
CA THR A 608 12.05 -3.66 -9.51
C THR A 608 12.62 -4.87 -10.23
N ALA A 609 13.73 -5.43 -9.73
CA ALA A 609 14.31 -6.65 -10.29
C ALA A 609 13.40 -7.88 -10.17
N LEU A 610 12.63 -8.01 -9.08
CA LEU A 610 11.68 -9.10 -8.88
C LEU A 610 10.44 -8.96 -9.78
N ASP A 611 9.91 -7.73 -9.89
CA ASP A 611 8.78 -7.44 -10.78
C ASP A 611 9.17 -7.70 -12.24
N ALA A 612 10.32 -7.17 -12.67
CA ALA A 612 10.83 -7.38 -14.03
C ALA A 612 11.09 -8.86 -14.34
N LEU A 613 11.52 -9.66 -13.36
CA LEU A 613 11.68 -11.11 -13.51
C LEU A 613 10.32 -11.79 -13.76
N ALA A 614 9.31 -11.49 -12.93
CA ALA A 614 7.98 -12.08 -13.08
C ALA A 614 7.30 -11.65 -14.39
N GLU A 615 7.43 -10.39 -14.78
CA GLU A 615 6.93 -9.88 -16.08
C GLU A 615 7.66 -10.53 -17.25
N SER A 616 9.00 -10.63 -17.19
CA SER A 616 9.79 -11.28 -18.24
C SER A 616 9.42 -12.75 -18.39
N ALA A 617 9.15 -13.47 -17.29
CA ALA A 617 8.73 -14.87 -17.36
C ALA A 617 7.38 -15.02 -18.10
N ARG A 618 6.40 -14.17 -17.79
CA ARG A 618 5.09 -14.18 -18.48
C ARG A 618 5.22 -13.79 -19.95
N ALA A 619 6.00 -12.76 -20.26
CA ALA A 619 6.18 -12.31 -21.63
C ALA A 619 6.85 -13.39 -22.50
N LEU A 620 7.90 -14.03 -21.98
CA LEU A 620 8.58 -15.12 -22.69
C LEU A 620 7.70 -16.36 -22.85
N ALA A 621 6.79 -16.63 -21.91
CA ALA A 621 5.82 -17.72 -22.03
C ALA A 621 4.68 -17.43 -23.03
N GLN A 622 4.39 -16.16 -23.31
CA GLN A 622 3.40 -15.75 -24.31
C GLN A 622 3.97 -15.69 -25.74
N ASP A 623 5.29 -15.50 -25.86
CA ASP A 623 6.03 -15.50 -27.12
C ASP A 623 6.08 -16.90 -27.78
N ASP A 624 5.63 -17.94 -27.08
CA ASP A 624 5.46 -19.33 -27.57
C ASP A 624 4.40 -19.46 -28.69
N GLY A 625 3.62 -18.41 -28.97
CA GLY A 625 2.42 -18.49 -29.82
C GLY A 625 2.51 -18.00 -31.27
N ASP A 626 3.61 -17.36 -31.71
CA ASP A 626 3.64 -16.64 -33.01
C ASP A 626 4.68 -17.16 -34.02
N VAL A 627 5.40 -18.24 -33.72
CA VAL A 627 6.28 -18.91 -34.69
C VAL A 627 5.49 -20.03 -35.38
N ALA A 628 5.21 -19.81 -36.66
CA ALA A 628 4.58 -20.78 -37.53
C ALA A 628 5.33 -22.13 -37.51
N LEU A 629 4.53 -23.20 -37.50
CA LEU A 629 4.89 -24.60 -37.72
C LEU A 629 5.82 -24.78 -38.93
N ASP A 630 7.13 -24.61 -38.75
CA ASP A 630 8.16 -25.19 -39.61
C ASP A 630 8.87 -26.27 -38.75
N ASP A 631 8.84 -27.52 -39.24
CA ASP A 631 9.30 -28.75 -38.59
C ASP A 631 10.82 -28.77 -38.27
N ASP A 632 11.32 -27.88 -37.42
CA ASP A 632 12.70 -27.91 -36.90
C ASP A 632 12.73 -27.95 -35.35
N ASP A 633 12.38 -29.12 -34.79
CA ASP A 633 12.38 -29.44 -33.34
C ASP A 633 13.64 -29.02 -32.57
N GLY A 634 14.76 -28.77 -33.25
CA GLY A 634 16.02 -28.32 -32.66
C GLY A 634 16.14 -26.81 -32.47
N ALA A 635 15.41 -25.99 -33.24
CA ALA A 635 15.45 -24.52 -33.14
C ALA A 635 14.70 -24.03 -31.89
N ASP A 636 13.53 -24.62 -31.62
CA ASP A 636 12.68 -24.28 -30.47
C ASP A 636 13.39 -24.59 -29.15
N GLU A 637 14.12 -25.70 -29.06
CA GLU A 637 14.86 -26.08 -27.85
C GLU A 637 16.05 -25.20 -27.50
N VAL A 638 16.75 -24.73 -28.53
CA VAL A 638 17.82 -23.75 -28.37
C VAL A 638 17.24 -22.43 -27.87
N ASP A 639 16.03 -22.08 -28.33
CA ASP A 639 15.34 -20.90 -27.85
C ASP A 639 14.87 -21.05 -26.39
N ALA A 640 14.25 -22.18 -26.03
CA ALA A 640 13.86 -22.50 -24.66
C ALA A 640 15.03 -22.37 -23.67
N SER A 641 16.19 -22.97 -23.99
CA SER A 641 17.39 -22.89 -23.16
C SER A 641 17.93 -21.44 -23.03
N ARG A 642 17.80 -20.64 -24.09
CA ARG A 642 18.16 -19.21 -24.10
C ARG A 642 17.24 -18.40 -23.19
N LYS A 643 15.91 -18.60 -23.30
CA LYS A 643 14.89 -17.98 -22.44
C LYS A 643 15.13 -18.31 -20.97
N LEU A 644 15.33 -19.59 -20.63
CA LEU A 644 15.62 -20.04 -19.26
C LEU A 644 16.93 -19.47 -18.72
N SER A 645 17.96 -19.33 -19.58
CA SER A 645 19.22 -18.69 -19.20
C SER A 645 19.07 -17.19 -18.92
N GLN A 646 18.16 -16.50 -19.61
CA GLN A 646 17.82 -15.11 -19.31
C GLN A 646 17.16 -14.98 -17.94
N LEU A 647 16.15 -15.83 -17.66
CA LEU A 647 15.47 -15.84 -16.36
C LEU A 647 16.44 -16.16 -15.20
N LEU A 648 17.37 -17.09 -15.39
CA LEU A 648 18.43 -17.40 -14.41
C LEU A 648 19.31 -16.18 -14.10
N ARG A 649 19.69 -15.39 -15.11
CA ARG A 649 20.49 -14.17 -14.90
C ARG A 649 19.70 -13.10 -14.17
N GLN A 650 18.42 -12.92 -14.49
CA GLN A 650 17.54 -11.97 -13.80
C GLN A 650 17.33 -12.38 -12.34
N LEU A 651 17.08 -13.66 -12.06
CA LEU A 651 16.96 -14.20 -10.71
C LEU A 651 18.26 -14.02 -9.91
N ALA A 652 19.42 -14.29 -10.53
CA ALA A 652 20.72 -14.03 -9.91
C ALA A 652 20.89 -12.54 -9.57
N GLY A 653 20.48 -11.63 -10.47
CA GLY A 653 20.48 -10.18 -10.23
C GLY A 653 19.63 -9.78 -9.02
N PHE A 654 18.40 -10.29 -8.94
CA PHE A 654 17.53 -10.09 -7.76
C PHE A 654 18.20 -10.59 -6.48
N THR A 655 18.69 -11.84 -6.46
CA THR A 655 19.30 -12.41 -5.25
C THR A 655 20.55 -11.65 -4.81
N GLY A 656 21.37 -11.16 -5.75
CA GLY A 656 22.53 -10.33 -5.48
C GLY A 656 22.14 -8.98 -4.85
N LEU A 657 21.17 -8.29 -5.45
CA LEU A 657 20.66 -7.02 -4.92
C LEU A 657 20.10 -7.16 -3.50
N VAL A 658 19.38 -8.25 -3.21
CA VAL A 658 18.87 -8.52 -1.87
C VAL A 658 20.02 -8.80 -0.90
N TYR A 659 21.03 -9.59 -1.29
CA TYR A 659 22.13 -9.94 -0.40
C TYR A 659 23.06 -8.75 -0.08
N ASP A 660 23.23 -7.84 -1.03
CA ASP A 660 24.12 -6.68 -0.89
C ASP A 660 23.43 -5.48 -0.21
N ASN A 661 22.13 -5.26 -0.46
CA ASN A 661 21.43 -4.06 0.02
C ASN A 661 20.54 -4.30 1.25
N MET A 662 20.09 -5.53 1.51
CA MET A 662 19.26 -5.81 2.68
C MET A 662 20.12 -5.82 3.95
N PHE A 663 19.78 -4.97 4.92
CA PHE A 663 20.47 -4.99 6.19
C PHE A 663 20.27 -6.33 6.92
N ARG A 664 21.35 -6.88 7.47
CA ARG A 664 21.39 -8.18 8.18
C ARG A 664 20.74 -8.14 9.57
N PHE A 665 19.46 -7.81 9.62
CA PHE A 665 18.61 -7.96 10.80
C PHE A 665 17.91 -9.34 10.79
N ALA A 666 17.06 -9.60 11.79
CA ALA A 666 16.33 -10.85 11.92
C ALA A 666 15.69 -11.34 10.60
N GLY A 667 15.06 -10.43 9.84
CA GLY A 667 14.41 -10.78 8.58
C GLY A 667 15.36 -11.35 7.53
N TRP A 668 16.58 -10.81 7.44
CA TRP A 668 17.62 -11.33 6.54
C TRP A 668 18.08 -12.73 6.95
N HIS A 669 18.16 -13.00 8.26
CA HIS A 669 18.47 -14.35 8.75
C HIS A 669 17.38 -15.35 8.35
N PHE A 670 16.10 -15.03 8.51
CA PHE A 670 15.00 -15.89 8.06
C PHE A 670 15.02 -16.15 6.55
N LEU A 671 15.24 -15.12 5.74
CA LEU A 671 15.42 -15.26 4.29
C LEU A 671 16.55 -16.23 3.96
N THR A 672 17.73 -16.02 4.55
CA THR A 672 18.92 -16.85 4.31
C THR A 672 18.72 -18.28 4.79
N MET A 673 18.08 -18.50 5.94
CA MET A 673 17.73 -19.85 6.43
C MET A 673 16.77 -20.56 5.48
N GLY A 674 15.75 -19.87 4.96
CA GLY A 674 14.81 -20.43 3.99
C GLY A 674 15.53 -20.87 2.71
N ARG A 675 16.41 -20.02 2.17
CA ARG A 675 17.23 -20.36 1.01
C ARG A 675 18.13 -21.58 1.27
N ALA A 676 18.86 -21.56 2.38
CA ALA A 676 19.81 -22.62 2.70
C ALA A 676 19.12 -23.97 2.88
N LEU A 677 17.99 -23.98 3.59
CA LEU A 677 17.19 -25.18 3.82
C LEU A 677 16.62 -25.75 2.52
N GLU A 678 16.05 -24.90 1.67
CA GLU A 678 15.44 -25.35 0.40
C GLU A 678 16.51 -25.85 -0.57
N ARG A 679 17.62 -25.12 -0.74
CA ARG A 679 18.73 -25.53 -1.61
C ARG A 679 19.32 -26.87 -1.19
N ALA A 680 19.57 -27.06 0.11
CA ALA A 680 20.07 -28.32 0.65
C ALA A 680 19.08 -29.48 0.39
N GLY A 681 17.78 -29.22 0.55
CA GLY A 681 16.72 -30.22 0.31
C GLY A 681 16.59 -30.63 -1.16
N LEU A 682 16.67 -29.66 -2.07
CA LEU A 682 16.62 -29.90 -3.52
C LEU A 682 17.87 -30.65 -3.99
N LEU A 683 19.05 -30.28 -3.50
CA LEU A 683 20.30 -30.94 -3.86
C LEU A 683 20.38 -32.38 -3.31
N THR A 684 19.95 -32.63 -2.08
CA THR A 684 19.85 -34.01 -1.55
C THR A 684 18.86 -34.86 -2.35
N THR A 685 17.74 -34.29 -2.79
CA THR A 685 16.77 -34.99 -3.65
C THR A 685 17.39 -35.35 -5.01
N MET A 686 18.12 -34.43 -5.63
CA MET A 686 18.86 -34.69 -6.87
C MET A 686 19.93 -35.77 -6.68
N LEU A 687 20.74 -35.67 -5.62
CA LEU A 687 21.79 -36.65 -5.33
C LEU A 687 21.20 -38.05 -5.07
N ALA A 688 20.06 -38.16 -4.40
CA ALA A 688 19.40 -39.46 -4.18
C ALA A 688 19.06 -40.17 -5.51
N GLU A 689 18.68 -39.41 -6.54
CA GLU A 689 18.23 -39.96 -7.82
C GLU A 689 19.38 -40.14 -8.84
N PHE A 690 20.30 -39.18 -8.92
CA PHE A 690 21.32 -39.13 -9.97
C PHE A 690 22.72 -39.58 -9.49
N SER A 691 22.93 -39.77 -8.18
CA SER A 691 24.15 -40.41 -7.65
C SER A 691 23.99 -41.91 -7.36
N ASN A 692 22.83 -42.51 -7.65
CA ASN A 692 22.59 -43.94 -7.42
C ASN A 692 23.49 -44.79 -8.35
N PRO A 693 24.09 -45.91 -7.88
CA PRO A 693 24.82 -46.85 -8.73
C PRO A 693 24.11 -47.27 -10.03
N ASP A 694 22.78 -47.38 -10.00
CA ASP A 694 21.98 -47.76 -11.18
C ASP A 694 21.57 -46.56 -12.06
N ALA A 695 22.12 -45.36 -11.82
CA ALA A 695 21.79 -44.17 -12.58
C ALA A 695 22.35 -44.25 -14.03
N PRO A 696 21.60 -43.77 -15.04
CA PRO A 696 22.07 -43.74 -16.43
C PRO A 696 23.42 -43.02 -16.60
N PRO A 697 24.24 -43.40 -17.59
CA PRO A 697 25.44 -42.65 -17.95
C PRO A 697 25.15 -41.15 -18.17
N GLY A 698 26.04 -40.29 -17.69
CA GLY A 698 25.87 -38.83 -17.72
C GLY A 698 25.06 -38.22 -16.55
N SER A 699 24.52 -39.05 -15.64
CA SER A 699 23.80 -38.56 -14.44
C SER A 699 24.70 -37.74 -13.51
N TYR A 700 25.98 -38.12 -13.40
CA TYR A 700 26.95 -37.40 -12.57
C TYR A 700 27.31 -36.02 -13.14
N ASP A 701 27.50 -35.93 -14.47
CA ASP A 701 27.71 -34.65 -15.15
C ASP A 701 26.50 -33.72 -15.01
N LEU A 702 25.29 -34.27 -15.18
CA LEU A 702 24.04 -33.56 -14.95
C LEU A 702 23.95 -33.02 -13.51
N ALA A 703 24.31 -33.84 -12.51
CA ALA A 703 24.29 -33.40 -11.12
C ALA A 703 25.26 -32.23 -10.86
N ILE A 704 26.46 -32.28 -11.43
CA ILE A 704 27.46 -31.21 -11.33
C ILE A 704 27.00 -29.95 -12.08
N GLU A 705 26.34 -30.09 -13.23
CA GLU A 705 25.79 -29.00 -14.03
C GLU A 705 24.65 -28.28 -13.30
N VAL A 706 23.67 -29.02 -12.79
CA VAL A 706 22.54 -28.45 -12.03
C VAL A 706 23.02 -27.89 -10.69
N GLY A 707 24.02 -28.53 -10.06
CA GLY A 707 24.76 -27.98 -8.91
C GLY A 707 25.70 -26.82 -9.26
N ASP A 708 25.76 -26.41 -10.53
CA ASP A 708 26.60 -25.35 -11.11
C ASP A 708 27.99 -25.29 -10.48
N SER A 709 28.62 -26.47 -10.49
CA SER A 709 29.93 -26.75 -9.92
C SER A 709 30.88 -27.37 -10.95
N VAL A 710 30.58 -27.25 -12.26
CA VAL A 710 31.34 -27.86 -13.37
C VAL A 710 32.81 -27.43 -13.36
N MET A 711 33.07 -26.13 -13.23
CA MET A 711 34.44 -25.60 -13.22
C MET A 711 35.20 -26.00 -11.95
N THR A 712 34.51 -26.00 -10.80
CA THR A 712 35.07 -26.42 -9.51
C THR A 712 35.46 -27.90 -9.53
N HIS A 713 34.58 -28.76 -10.04
CA HIS A 713 34.82 -30.20 -10.17
C HIS A 713 36.03 -30.47 -11.07
N ARG A 714 36.05 -29.90 -12.27
CA ARG A 714 37.14 -30.06 -13.25
C ARG A 714 38.50 -29.66 -12.67
N ARG A 715 38.54 -28.62 -11.83
CA ARG A 715 39.76 -28.14 -11.18
C ARG A 715 40.22 -29.05 -10.02
N ARG A 716 39.28 -29.67 -9.28
CA ARG A 716 39.56 -30.40 -8.04
C ARG A 716 39.82 -31.90 -8.26
N TYR A 717 39.16 -32.55 -9.22
CA TYR A 717 39.19 -34.01 -9.40
C TYR A 717 39.74 -34.51 -10.73
N SER A 718 40.41 -33.66 -11.52
CA SER A 718 41.13 -34.06 -12.74
C SER A 718 40.29 -34.92 -13.73
N VAL A 719 39.33 -34.29 -14.41
CA VAL A 719 38.47 -34.86 -15.50
C VAL A 719 37.61 -36.09 -15.17
N ASP A 720 38.02 -36.99 -14.26
CA ASP A 720 37.27 -38.19 -13.93
C ASP A 720 36.05 -37.88 -13.02
N VAL A 721 34.87 -37.89 -13.64
CA VAL A 721 33.60 -37.72 -12.95
C VAL A 721 33.14 -39.08 -12.39
N THR A 722 33.20 -39.23 -11.07
CA THR A 722 32.75 -40.45 -10.37
C THR A 722 31.71 -40.08 -9.32
N ARG A 723 30.94 -41.07 -8.87
CA ARG A 723 29.97 -40.89 -7.78
C ARG A 723 30.59 -40.20 -6.56
N ASN A 724 31.76 -40.67 -6.13
CA ASN A 724 32.40 -40.15 -4.91
C ASN A 724 32.85 -38.70 -5.10
N THR A 725 33.32 -38.31 -6.29
CA THR A 725 33.72 -36.91 -6.55
C THR A 725 32.50 -35.99 -6.64
N VAL A 726 31.36 -36.47 -7.12
CA VAL A 726 30.08 -35.74 -7.08
C VAL A 726 29.58 -35.58 -5.64
N VAL A 727 29.54 -36.66 -4.86
CA VAL A 727 29.08 -36.65 -3.47
C VAL A 727 29.99 -35.79 -2.60
N ASP A 728 31.31 -35.91 -2.75
CA ASP A 728 32.27 -35.05 -2.04
C ASP A 728 31.98 -33.58 -2.32
N LEU A 729 31.90 -33.18 -3.60
CA LEU A 729 31.71 -31.79 -4.01
C LEU A 729 30.34 -31.19 -3.68
N LEU A 730 29.26 -31.95 -3.87
CA LEU A 730 27.89 -31.45 -3.76
C LEU A 730 27.24 -31.76 -2.40
N ALA A 731 27.72 -32.75 -1.65
CA ALA A 731 27.18 -33.06 -0.33
C ALA A 731 28.10 -32.61 0.81
N LEU A 732 29.41 -32.90 0.73
CA LEU A 732 30.30 -32.84 1.89
C LEU A 732 31.28 -31.65 1.90
N ASP A 733 31.53 -31.03 0.75
CA ASP A 733 32.51 -29.94 0.60
C ASP A 733 32.12 -28.69 1.39
N THR A 734 32.89 -28.32 2.41
CA THR A 734 32.62 -27.14 3.24
C THR A 734 32.90 -25.82 2.54
N ASP A 735 33.62 -25.81 1.42
CA ASP A 735 34.00 -24.59 0.71
C ASP A 735 33.12 -24.32 -0.52
N ASN A 736 32.33 -25.31 -0.95
CA ASN A 736 31.40 -25.14 -2.06
C ASN A 736 30.10 -24.47 -1.57
N PRO A 737 29.77 -23.24 -2.00
CA PRO A 737 28.57 -22.53 -1.56
C PRO A 737 27.27 -23.18 -2.04
N ARG A 738 27.32 -24.26 -2.83
CA ARG A 738 26.14 -25.05 -3.19
C ARG A 738 26.00 -26.33 -2.40
N SER A 739 27.05 -26.81 -1.73
CA SER A 739 27.01 -28.13 -1.10
C SER A 739 26.01 -28.21 0.04
N VAL A 740 25.51 -29.41 0.31
CA VAL A 740 24.60 -29.67 1.43
C VAL A 740 25.26 -29.26 2.76
N MET A 741 26.51 -29.65 3.00
CA MET A 741 27.26 -29.30 4.20
C MET A 741 27.37 -27.77 4.39
N PHE A 742 27.76 -27.02 3.35
CA PHE A 742 27.86 -25.56 3.43
C PHE A 742 26.51 -24.92 3.79
N GLN A 743 25.42 -25.38 3.17
CA GLN A 743 24.08 -24.85 3.45
C GLN A 743 23.63 -25.15 4.89
N ILE A 744 23.94 -26.34 5.42
CA ILE A 744 23.61 -26.70 6.80
C ILE A 744 24.45 -25.90 7.80
N SER A 745 25.73 -25.67 7.53
CA SER A 745 26.56 -24.78 8.36
C SER A 745 26.04 -23.34 8.34
N GLN A 746 25.68 -22.81 7.17
CA GLN A 746 25.04 -21.50 7.05
C GLN A 746 23.74 -21.42 7.86
N LEU A 747 22.89 -22.44 7.77
CA LEU A 747 21.66 -22.51 8.53
C LEU A 747 21.92 -22.46 10.04
N ASN A 748 22.96 -23.15 10.52
CA ASN A 748 23.39 -23.13 11.92
C ASN A 748 23.88 -21.75 12.36
N GLU A 749 24.73 -21.12 11.54
CA GLU A 749 25.24 -19.77 11.78
C GLU A 749 24.10 -18.74 11.87
N GLN A 750 23.16 -18.79 10.92
CA GLN A 750 22.05 -17.83 10.88
C GLN A 750 21.08 -17.99 12.03
N GLN A 751 20.73 -19.23 12.41
CA GLN A 751 19.88 -19.46 13.57
C GLN A 751 20.53 -18.88 14.84
N ALA A 752 21.86 -19.01 15.00
CA ALA A 752 22.55 -18.51 16.19
C ALA A 752 22.46 -16.98 16.35
N GLN A 753 22.20 -16.23 15.27
CA GLN A 753 22.03 -14.77 15.30
C GLN A 753 20.62 -14.32 15.72
N ILE A 754 19.64 -15.22 15.74
CA ILE A 754 18.26 -14.86 16.06
C ILE A 754 18.14 -14.67 17.59
N PRO A 755 17.62 -13.51 18.06
CA PRO A 755 17.43 -13.28 19.48
C PRO A 755 16.57 -14.36 20.12
N ARG A 756 17.01 -14.85 21.27
CA ARG A 756 16.27 -15.87 22.02
C ARG A 756 15.15 -15.23 22.83
N ARG A 757 14.01 -15.92 22.90
CA ARG A 757 12.93 -15.56 23.83
C ARG A 757 13.44 -15.69 25.28
N ALA A 758 13.03 -14.77 26.15
CA ALA A 758 13.33 -14.87 27.57
C ALA A 758 12.71 -16.16 28.14
N GLY A 759 13.50 -16.97 28.86
CA GLY A 759 13.06 -18.26 29.39
C GLY A 759 13.08 -19.43 28.39
N ALA A 760 13.52 -19.23 27.15
CA ALA A 760 13.71 -20.33 26.20
C ALA A 760 14.85 -21.28 26.64
N PRO A 761 14.79 -22.58 26.27
CA PRO A 761 15.87 -23.51 26.55
C PRO A 761 17.18 -23.07 25.88
N ALA A 762 18.32 -23.52 26.43
CA ALA A 762 19.64 -23.15 25.95
C ALA A 762 19.90 -23.50 24.47
N MET A 763 19.18 -24.50 23.93
CA MET A 763 19.17 -24.85 22.52
C MET A 763 17.73 -25.16 22.10
N THR A 764 17.27 -24.50 21.04
CA THR A 764 15.94 -24.73 20.47
C THR A 764 15.88 -26.09 19.77
N GLU A 765 14.68 -26.61 19.52
CA GLU A 765 14.52 -27.87 18.79
C GLU A 765 15.07 -27.75 17.35
N ALA A 766 14.84 -26.61 16.69
CA ALA A 766 15.44 -26.32 15.39
C ALA A 766 16.98 -26.38 15.44
N ALA A 767 17.60 -25.69 16.40
CA ALA A 767 19.06 -25.69 16.57
C ALA A 767 19.61 -27.10 16.86
N ARG A 768 18.90 -27.90 17.65
CA ARG A 768 19.27 -29.29 17.92
C ARG A 768 19.26 -30.15 16.67
N ARG A 769 18.22 -30.01 15.82
CA ARG A 769 18.08 -30.77 14.58
C ARG A 769 19.15 -30.37 13.56
N ILE A 770 19.40 -29.07 13.42
CA ILE A 770 20.46 -28.53 12.57
C ILE A 770 21.82 -29.10 12.99
N LEU A 771 22.17 -29.01 14.27
CA LEU A 771 23.45 -29.51 14.78
C LEU A 771 23.64 -31.02 14.57
N LYS A 772 22.59 -31.82 14.74
CA LYS A 772 22.64 -33.27 14.47
C LYS A 772 22.92 -33.55 12.99
N LEU A 773 22.23 -32.86 12.10
CA LEU A 773 22.40 -33.02 10.65
C LEU A 773 23.80 -32.56 10.20
N GLU A 774 24.28 -31.43 10.71
CA GLU A 774 25.63 -30.92 10.45
C GLU A 774 26.69 -31.92 10.91
N THR A 775 26.55 -32.45 12.13
CA THR A 775 27.48 -33.44 12.68
C THR A 775 27.49 -34.71 11.81
N ARG A 776 26.31 -35.18 11.38
CA ARG A 776 26.16 -36.36 10.52
C ARG A 776 26.87 -36.16 9.17
N LEU A 777 26.79 -34.98 8.57
CA LEU A 777 27.50 -34.64 7.34
C LEU A 777 29.02 -34.52 7.57
N ALA A 778 29.43 -33.85 8.65
CA ALA A 778 30.84 -33.61 8.96
C ALA A 778 31.68 -34.87 9.19
N VAL A 779 31.05 -35.98 9.61
CA VAL A 779 31.74 -37.28 9.82
C VAL A 779 31.51 -38.29 8.70
N ALA A 780 30.72 -37.95 7.68
CA ALA A 780 30.45 -38.85 6.57
C ALA A 780 31.63 -38.90 5.58
N THR A 781 31.76 -40.02 4.87
CA THR A 781 32.67 -40.13 3.72
C THR A 781 31.87 -40.38 2.44
N PRO A 782 32.35 -39.93 1.26
CA PRO A 782 31.60 -40.06 0.01
C PRO A 782 31.16 -41.50 -0.33
N GLU A 783 32.00 -42.49 -0.01
CA GLU A 783 31.73 -43.91 -0.26
C GLU A 783 30.58 -44.45 0.60
N ALA A 784 30.43 -43.92 1.81
CA ALA A 784 29.46 -44.40 2.79
C ALA A 784 28.07 -43.78 2.61
N MET A 785 27.96 -42.68 1.86
CA MET A 785 26.67 -42.04 1.62
C MET A 785 25.84 -42.81 0.60
N SER A 786 24.60 -43.17 0.93
CA SER A 786 23.66 -43.85 0.04
C SER A 786 22.50 -42.94 -0.41
N ALA A 787 21.70 -43.40 -1.38
CA ALA A 787 20.46 -42.72 -1.76
C ALA A 787 19.44 -42.64 -0.61
N GLU A 788 19.42 -43.67 0.26
CA GLU A 788 18.56 -43.68 1.45
C GLU A 788 19.01 -42.62 2.46
N ASP A 789 20.32 -42.42 2.64
CA ASP A 789 20.85 -41.35 3.48
C ASP A 789 20.39 -39.98 3.00
N PHE A 790 20.47 -39.70 1.70
CA PHE A 790 20.00 -38.44 1.13
C PHE A 790 18.49 -38.23 1.32
N ARG A 791 17.68 -39.28 1.16
CA ARG A 791 16.23 -39.21 1.45
C ARG A 791 15.97 -38.94 2.93
N ALA A 792 16.70 -39.58 3.83
CA ALA A 792 16.59 -39.33 5.27
C ALA A 792 17.00 -37.89 5.64
N MET A 793 18.04 -37.33 5.00
CA MET A 793 18.44 -35.93 5.19
C MET A 793 17.34 -34.96 4.77
N ARG A 794 16.60 -35.26 3.69
CA ARG A 794 15.45 -34.46 3.27
C ARG A 794 14.35 -34.44 4.34
N GLU A 795 14.07 -35.58 4.96
CA GLU A 795 13.11 -35.63 6.10
C GLU A 795 13.63 -34.87 7.33
N ASP A 796 14.93 -34.95 7.62
CA ASP A 796 15.54 -34.15 8.69
C ASP A 796 15.35 -32.63 8.43
N MET A 797 15.54 -32.18 7.19
CA MET A 797 15.32 -30.79 6.78
C MET A 797 13.86 -30.36 6.86
N ARG A 798 12.90 -31.23 6.53
CA ARG A 798 11.47 -30.98 6.78
C ARG A 798 11.20 -30.77 8.27
N GLY A 799 11.74 -31.64 9.12
CA GLY A 799 11.63 -31.48 10.57
C GLY A 799 12.30 -30.22 11.12
N ILE A 800 13.36 -29.72 10.48
CA ILE A 800 13.96 -28.41 10.81
C ILE A 800 13.00 -27.28 10.42
N SER A 801 12.40 -27.34 9.22
CA SER A 801 11.39 -26.37 8.78
C SER A 801 10.25 -26.27 9.77
N ASP A 802 9.66 -27.40 10.15
CA ASP A 802 8.51 -27.45 11.06
C ASP A 802 8.88 -26.88 12.44
N ALA A 803 10.08 -27.20 12.93
CA ALA A 803 10.57 -26.66 14.19
C ALA A 803 10.77 -25.13 14.13
N ILE A 804 11.28 -24.59 13.02
CA ILE A 804 11.41 -23.13 12.82
C ILE A 804 10.02 -22.48 12.84
N SER A 805 9.06 -23.04 12.11
CA SER A 805 7.68 -22.51 12.06
C SER A 805 7.02 -22.52 13.42
N GLN A 806 7.09 -23.64 14.15
CA GLN A 806 6.49 -23.76 15.47
C GLN A 806 7.11 -22.81 16.52
N ILE A 807 8.39 -22.49 16.39
CA ILE A 807 9.07 -21.62 17.35
C ILE A 807 8.79 -20.16 17.07
N TYR A 808 8.81 -19.74 15.80
CA TYR A 808 8.88 -18.33 15.44
C TYR A 808 7.63 -17.79 14.76
N PHE A 809 6.85 -18.65 14.08
CA PHE A 809 5.70 -18.23 13.29
C PHE A 809 4.40 -18.50 14.03
N ASP A 810 4.25 -19.68 14.66
CA ASP A 810 3.11 -20.04 15.50
C ASP A 810 3.18 -19.43 16.92
#